data_AF-A0A812MQJ6-F1
#
_entry.id   AF-A0A812MQJ6-F1
#
_cell.length_a   1.000
_cell.length_b   1.000
_cell.length_c   1.000
_cell.angle_alpha   90.00
_cell.angle_beta   90.00
_cell.angle_gamma   90.00
#
_symmetry.space_group_name_H-M   'P 1'
#
loop_
_entity.id
_entity.type
_entity.pdbx_description
1 polymer ?
#
loop_
_entity_poly.entity_id
_entity_poly.type
_entity_poly.pdbx_seq_one_letter_code
_entity_poly.pdbx_strand_id
1 'polypeptide(L)'
;MDHVAKQQNMELVNAPHTAVVGCADSRFPLEKIFDAMPGDIYSLRNAANTCTHAEGSMMGSLEFCSSTLGSRLILVLGHSECKAIVSATRTYFEAQKAGKSLLGQKGLLRHLTSLVEKTVASMPMASMEEVANQAITANILNTMNFLLQFSDVIRDRVRSGQLEIVGGLFDLQTGRVDFLGPSPDQAVLLDPMSSQNPHLSFVPLTSQNTPPTPNHDAPPTSRGSPAAALLMLQEGNARFCLGDCRVPRQGQDMRKALASCPQATYCAIVGCADARTPIDSIFDAMPGELFVVKNAGNTCSQAESSVIGSLEFCTSKLETSLILVLGHSDCSAMHGATKMFLAAQSGKSRESLGPALDGLLDDLMVVISKAFSLYPKASAEELAHHAVKLNVENTMECLLRSEVLKEKVRRGELEIQGGIYQAETHCVDFVGHCSRQGELLALGENEAIARREESHSSSEDPLPASAEVAIKLLKEGNGRFVGGTAVANRISPEVRKNMDASQPPHTAIIGCADSRVPLETIFDALPGDLFVLRNAGNTCTHAQGSMVSSLEFCVDKLQTQLILVLGHTQCYALARAAEAHQCPQKGDRGKASDALVEGIAASTAAAMVELGATASMEEVTNLATKWNVFHTIQCLLQYSQPIRDKVQRGALVVQGAVYDSHTRLVEFLECPEAVLKGAGCLKFRV
;
A
#
# COMPACT_ATOMS: atom_id res chain seq x y z
N MET A 1 14.75 -30.73 -25.44
CA MET A 1 15.56 -29.70 -26.10
C MET A 1 14.69 -28.59 -26.67
N ASP A 2 13.69 -28.10 -25.93
CA ASP A 2 12.76 -27.08 -26.45
C ASP A 2 12.27 -26.07 -25.38
N HIS A 3 13.04 -25.93 -24.30
CA HIS A 3 12.84 -24.88 -23.28
C HIS A 3 13.95 -23.82 -23.28
N VAL A 4 15.00 -23.99 -24.10
CA VAL A 4 16.12 -23.03 -24.22
C VAL A 4 15.97 -22.16 -25.49
N ALA A 5 15.18 -22.58 -26.48
CA ALA A 5 14.99 -21.84 -27.73
C ALA A 5 13.91 -20.72 -27.67
N LYS A 6 13.19 -20.57 -26.55
CA LYS A 6 12.24 -19.45 -26.35
C LYS A 6 12.81 -18.24 -25.59
N GLN A 7 14.09 -18.29 -25.19
CA GLN A 7 14.77 -17.17 -24.52
C GLN A 7 15.58 -16.27 -25.47
N GLN A 8 15.62 -16.56 -26.77
CA GLN A 8 16.43 -15.82 -27.75
C GLN A 8 15.64 -14.90 -28.70
N ASN A 9 14.43 -14.47 -28.33
CA ASN A 9 13.67 -13.47 -29.08
C ASN A 9 13.26 -12.27 -28.19
N MET A 10 14.23 -11.72 -27.46
CA MET A 10 14.04 -10.53 -26.61
C MET A 10 14.24 -9.21 -27.40
N GLU A 11 13.75 -9.17 -28.65
CA GLU A 11 13.84 -8.02 -29.58
C GLU A 11 12.47 -7.39 -29.90
N LEU A 12 11.51 -7.49 -28.97
CA LEU A 12 10.33 -6.62 -28.89
C LEU A 12 10.13 -6.26 -27.41
N VAL A 13 10.92 -5.31 -26.93
CA VAL A 13 10.65 -4.65 -25.65
C VAL A 13 9.29 -3.95 -25.81
N ASN A 14 8.26 -4.41 -25.10
CA ASN A 14 6.97 -3.72 -25.09
C ASN A 14 7.20 -2.29 -24.60
N ALA A 15 7.11 -1.32 -25.52
CA ALA A 15 7.07 0.08 -25.13
C ALA A 15 5.82 0.32 -24.27
N PRO A 16 5.91 1.13 -23.20
CA PRO A 16 4.78 1.32 -22.30
C PRO A 16 3.57 1.85 -23.06
N HIS A 17 2.41 1.21 -22.88
CA HIS A 17 1.18 1.68 -23.51
C HIS A 17 0.62 2.91 -22.78
N THR A 18 0.90 3.03 -21.48
CA THR A 18 0.37 4.07 -20.59
C THR A 18 1.47 4.65 -19.71
N ALA A 19 1.51 5.98 -19.58
CA ALA A 19 2.22 6.65 -18.51
C ALA A 19 1.27 6.89 -17.34
N VAL A 20 1.67 6.51 -16.12
CA VAL A 20 0.87 6.75 -14.91
C VAL A 20 1.62 7.72 -14.01
N VAL A 21 0.98 8.83 -13.65
CA VAL A 21 1.46 9.79 -12.65
C VAL A 21 0.78 9.44 -11.32
N GLY A 22 1.50 8.76 -10.44
CA GLY A 22 1.02 8.29 -9.15
C GLY A 22 1.65 9.02 -7.97
N CYS A 23 1.10 8.79 -6.77
CA CYS A 23 1.66 9.34 -5.55
C CYS A 23 2.85 8.50 -5.04
N ALA A 24 3.89 9.13 -4.51
CA ALA A 24 5.03 8.46 -3.87
C ALA A 24 4.67 7.75 -2.56
N ASP A 25 3.56 8.14 -1.94
CA ASP A 25 2.94 7.49 -0.77
C ASP A 25 1.89 6.43 -1.18
N SER A 26 1.73 6.15 -2.48
CA SER A 26 0.94 5.00 -2.94
C SER A 26 1.60 3.72 -2.43
N ARG A 27 0.97 3.09 -1.46
CA ARG A 27 1.50 1.88 -0.81
C ARG A 27 1.58 0.69 -1.77
N PHE A 28 0.99 0.80 -2.96
CA PHE A 28 1.03 -0.22 -3.98
C PHE A 28 1.84 0.21 -5.20
N PRO A 29 2.67 -0.68 -5.77
CA PRO A 29 3.20 -0.54 -7.11
C PRO A 29 2.07 -0.26 -8.11
N LEU A 30 2.27 0.71 -9.00
CA LEU A 30 1.26 1.08 -10.01
C LEU A 30 0.96 -0.10 -10.94
N GLU A 31 1.99 -0.92 -11.22
CA GLU A 31 1.90 -2.14 -12.01
C GLU A 31 0.96 -3.16 -11.36
N LYS A 32 0.96 -3.27 -10.03
CA LYS A 32 0.05 -4.17 -9.29
C LYS A 32 -1.39 -3.67 -9.25
N ILE A 33 -1.62 -2.36 -9.29
CA ILE A 33 -2.98 -1.78 -9.29
C ILE A 33 -3.73 -2.17 -10.57
N PHE A 34 -3.03 -2.24 -11.71
CA PHE A 34 -3.63 -2.48 -13.02
C PHE A 34 -3.38 -3.87 -13.60
N ASP A 35 -2.79 -4.79 -12.82
CA ASP A 35 -2.37 -6.11 -13.31
C ASP A 35 -1.49 -6.01 -14.58
N ALA A 36 -0.58 -5.04 -14.59
CA ALA A 36 0.26 -4.73 -15.73
C ALA A 36 1.59 -5.51 -15.67
N MET A 37 2.07 -5.97 -16.83
CA MET A 37 3.38 -6.62 -16.89
C MET A 37 4.49 -5.57 -16.70
N PRO A 38 5.68 -5.98 -16.21
CA PRO A 38 6.79 -5.04 -16.08
C PRO A 38 7.15 -4.42 -17.44
N GLY A 39 7.18 -3.08 -17.50
CA GLY A 39 7.40 -2.32 -18.75
C GLY A 39 6.12 -1.83 -19.44
N ASP A 40 4.93 -2.36 -19.12
CA ASP A 40 3.66 -1.94 -19.73
C ASP A 40 3.25 -0.52 -19.32
N ILE A 41 3.57 -0.14 -18.08
CA ILE A 41 3.28 1.17 -17.50
C ILE A 41 4.56 1.98 -17.33
N TYR A 42 4.65 3.18 -17.88
CA TYR A 42 5.70 4.12 -17.52
C TYR A 42 5.34 4.80 -16.19
N SER A 43 6.01 4.40 -15.10
CA SER A 43 5.62 4.76 -13.74
C SER A 43 6.32 6.06 -13.30
N LEU A 44 5.60 7.18 -13.28
CA LEU A 44 6.07 8.41 -12.65
C LEU A 44 5.44 8.58 -11.27
N ARG A 45 6.25 8.95 -10.27
CA ARG A 45 5.77 9.10 -8.89
C ARG A 45 6.42 10.26 -8.16
N ASN A 46 5.61 11.04 -7.47
CA ASN A 46 6.03 12.09 -6.52
C ASN A 46 4.95 12.29 -5.45
N ALA A 47 5.20 13.09 -4.43
CA ALA A 47 4.20 13.35 -3.40
C ALA A 47 2.95 14.04 -4.00
N ALA A 48 1.78 13.48 -3.69
CA ALA A 48 0.49 13.92 -4.21
C ALA A 48 0.41 13.98 -5.74
N ASN A 49 1.17 13.15 -6.49
CA ASN A 49 1.00 13.00 -7.95
C ASN A 49 0.92 14.35 -8.71
N THR A 50 1.76 15.30 -8.34
CA THR A 50 1.70 16.71 -8.79
C THR A 50 2.58 16.98 -10.02
N CYS A 51 2.34 18.09 -10.69
CA CYS A 51 3.26 18.67 -11.69
C CYS A 51 3.33 20.18 -11.44
N THR A 52 4.52 20.79 -11.54
CA THR A 52 4.70 22.24 -11.26
C THR A 52 5.47 22.96 -12.36
N HIS A 53 5.28 24.28 -12.53
CA HIS A 53 5.90 25.03 -13.67
C HIS A 53 7.41 25.12 -13.56
N ALA A 54 7.95 24.92 -12.36
CA ALA A 54 9.38 24.94 -12.12
C ALA A 54 10.05 23.59 -12.43
N GLU A 55 9.31 22.62 -12.97
CA GLU A 55 9.75 21.24 -13.13
C GLU A 55 9.96 20.83 -14.60
N GLY A 56 11.21 20.54 -14.96
CA GLY A 56 11.53 19.82 -16.19
C GLY A 56 11.40 18.29 -16.06
N SER A 57 11.51 17.74 -14.84
CA SER A 57 11.70 16.30 -14.65
C SER A 57 10.44 15.45 -14.92
N MET A 58 9.30 15.74 -14.29
CA MET A 58 8.04 14.99 -14.51
C MET A 58 7.42 15.31 -15.88
N MET A 59 7.34 16.59 -16.23
CA MET A 59 6.80 17.01 -17.54
C MET A 59 7.67 16.47 -18.69
N GLY A 60 8.99 16.61 -18.60
CA GLY A 60 9.92 16.07 -19.60
C GLY A 60 9.86 14.55 -19.68
N SER A 61 9.61 13.86 -18.55
CA SER A 61 9.40 12.41 -18.55
C SER A 61 8.10 11.99 -19.26
N LEU A 62 7.02 12.77 -19.10
CA LEU A 62 5.74 12.53 -19.77
C LEU A 62 5.78 12.84 -21.26
N GLU A 63 6.45 13.93 -21.64
CA GLU A 63 6.73 14.26 -23.04
C GLU A 63 7.63 13.19 -23.68
N PHE A 64 8.69 12.78 -23.00
CA PHE A 64 9.56 11.69 -23.45
C PHE A 64 8.78 10.40 -23.67
N CYS A 65 7.93 10.02 -22.72
CA CYS A 65 7.13 8.81 -22.83
C CYS A 65 6.09 8.87 -23.96
N SER A 66 5.32 9.95 -24.04
CA SER A 66 4.28 10.11 -25.07
C SER A 66 4.85 10.27 -26.48
N SER A 67 5.95 11.01 -26.65
CA SER A 67 6.53 11.29 -27.96
C SER A 67 7.60 10.31 -28.41
N THR A 68 8.45 9.84 -27.50
CA THR A 68 9.59 8.96 -27.85
C THR A 68 9.24 7.49 -27.68
N LEU A 69 8.56 7.12 -26.59
CA LEU A 69 8.15 5.73 -26.34
C LEU A 69 6.79 5.40 -26.99
N GLY A 70 6.00 6.44 -27.31
CA GLY A 70 4.75 6.29 -28.04
C GLY A 70 3.54 5.91 -27.19
N SER A 71 3.59 6.11 -25.86
CA SER A 71 2.42 5.89 -25.01
C SER A 71 1.23 6.73 -25.47
N ARG A 72 0.06 6.12 -25.47
CA ARG A 72 -1.18 6.72 -25.97
C ARG A 72 -2.13 7.18 -24.87
N LEU A 73 -1.80 6.89 -23.61
CA LEU A 73 -2.57 7.28 -22.44
C LEU A 73 -1.64 7.86 -21.36
N ILE A 74 -2.02 9.00 -20.79
CA ILE A 74 -1.53 9.49 -19.51
C ILE A 74 -2.66 9.33 -18.49
N LEU A 75 -2.42 8.54 -17.45
CA LEU A 75 -3.32 8.42 -16.31
C LEU A 75 -2.76 9.19 -15.12
N VAL A 76 -3.47 10.21 -14.65
CA VAL A 76 -3.15 10.90 -13.39
C VAL A 76 -3.92 10.20 -12.27
N LEU A 77 -3.21 9.43 -11.45
CA LEU A 77 -3.78 8.57 -10.41
C LEU A 77 -3.52 9.15 -9.02
N GLY A 78 -4.53 9.79 -8.44
CA GLY A 78 -4.53 10.08 -7.00
C GLY A 78 -5.03 8.88 -6.20
N HIS A 79 -4.96 8.97 -4.88
CA HIS A 79 -5.51 7.93 -4.01
C HIS A 79 -6.19 8.50 -2.76
N SER A 80 -7.13 7.74 -2.19
CA SER A 80 -7.76 8.09 -0.91
C SER A 80 -6.70 8.20 0.20
N GLU A 81 -6.97 9.06 1.19
CA GLU A 81 -6.08 9.26 2.34
C GLU A 81 -4.64 9.73 2.00
N CYS A 82 -4.45 10.42 0.87
CA CYS A 82 -3.13 10.93 0.45
C CYS A 82 -2.49 11.82 1.53
N LYS A 83 -1.42 11.33 2.19
CA LYS A 83 -0.79 11.98 3.35
C LYS A 83 -0.34 13.41 3.07
N ALA A 84 0.16 13.68 1.86
CA ALA A 84 0.59 15.03 1.48
C ALA A 84 -0.59 16.03 1.41
N ILE A 85 -1.75 15.60 0.90
CA ILE A 85 -2.95 16.44 0.81
C ILE A 85 -3.59 16.57 2.19
N VAL A 86 -3.74 15.47 2.94
CA VAL A 86 -4.24 15.49 4.33
C VAL A 86 -3.38 16.41 5.20
N SER A 87 -2.04 16.34 5.08
CA SER A 87 -1.13 17.23 5.79
C SER A 87 -1.29 18.69 5.38
N ALA A 88 -1.51 18.98 4.10
CA ALA A 88 -1.75 20.34 3.62
C ALA A 88 -3.09 20.89 4.13
N THR A 89 -4.14 20.05 4.11
CA THR A 89 -5.47 20.40 4.64
C THR A 89 -5.40 20.71 6.13
N ARG A 90 -4.75 19.85 6.92
CA ARG A 90 -4.54 20.09 8.35
C ARG A 90 -3.78 21.41 8.59
N THR A 91 -2.69 21.62 7.86
CA THR A 91 -1.89 22.85 7.95
C THR A 91 -2.72 24.10 7.66
N TYR A 92 -3.60 24.05 6.65
CA TYR A 92 -4.50 25.14 6.31
C TYR A 92 -5.43 25.48 7.46
N PHE A 93 -6.17 24.51 7.99
CA PHE A 93 -7.15 24.73 9.06
C PHE A 93 -6.48 25.16 10.38
N GLU A 94 -5.32 24.62 10.71
CA GLU A 94 -4.54 25.06 11.88
C GLU A 94 -4.09 26.52 11.75
N ALA A 95 -3.63 26.92 10.56
CA ALA A 95 -3.24 28.31 10.30
C ALA A 95 -4.45 29.27 10.40
N GLN A 96 -5.60 28.88 9.84
CA GLN A 96 -6.84 29.65 9.96
C GLN A 96 -7.28 29.81 11.43
N LYS A 97 -7.28 28.71 12.19
CA LYS A 97 -7.62 28.73 13.63
C LYS A 97 -6.65 29.60 14.45
N ALA A 98 -5.38 29.64 14.07
CA ALA A 98 -4.36 30.44 14.73
C ALA A 98 -4.26 31.89 14.21
N GLY A 99 -5.06 32.28 13.22
CA GLY A 99 -4.95 33.59 12.55
C GLY A 99 -3.59 33.81 11.88
N LYS A 100 -2.90 32.75 11.49
CA LYS A 100 -1.55 32.79 10.92
C LYS A 100 -1.59 32.80 9.40
N SER A 101 -0.70 33.59 8.79
CA SER A 101 -0.54 33.60 7.33
C SER A 101 0.14 32.33 6.83
N LEU A 102 -0.35 31.81 5.71
CA LEU A 102 0.23 30.68 4.99
C LEU A 102 1.37 31.09 4.02
N LEU A 103 1.66 32.39 3.91
CA LEU A 103 2.68 32.94 2.98
C LEU A 103 4.10 32.42 3.25
N GLY A 104 4.38 31.94 4.46
CA GLY A 104 5.69 31.38 4.85
C GLY A 104 5.95 29.95 4.36
N GLN A 105 4.93 29.23 3.87
CA GLN A 105 5.10 27.87 3.36
C GLN A 105 5.91 27.86 2.06
N LYS A 106 6.74 26.83 1.87
CA LYS A 106 7.57 26.62 0.66
C LYS A 106 7.33 25.23 0.07
N GLY A 107 7.78 25.03 -1.17
CA GLY A 107 7.74 23.74 -1.85
C GLY A 107 6.33 23.15 -1.99
N LEU A 108 6.23 21.84 -1.83
CA LEU A 108 5.00 21.05 -2.00
C LEU A 108 3.84 21.54 -1.14
N LEU A 109 4.09 21.82 0.14
CA LEU A 109 3.03 22.24 1.07
C LEU A 109 2.38 23.54 0.64
N ARG A 110 3.14 24.52 0.13
CA ARG A 110 2.57 25.76 -0.41
C ARG A 110 1.64 25.49 -1.58
N HIS A 111 2.06 24.64 -2.51
CA HIS A 111 1.27 24.29 -3.70
C HIS A 111 -0.04 23.61 -3.29
N LEU A 112 0.03 22.57 -2.45
CA LEU A 112 -1.14 21.83 -2.00
C LEU A 112 -2.05 22.68 -1.10
N THR A 113 -1.49 23.55 -0.25
CA THR A 113 -2.30 24.44 0.60
C THR A 113 -3.08 25.46 -0.23
N SER A 114 -2.51 25.97 -1.34
CA SER A 114 -3.24 26.85 -2.26
C SER A 114 -4.39 26.13 -2.96
N LEU A 115 -4.21 24.84 -3.30
CA LEU A 115 -5.29 24.00 -3.82
C LEU A 115 -6.39 23.78 -2.77
N VAL A 116 -6.00 23.48 -1.53
CA VAL A 116 -6.92 23.32 -0.40
C VAL A 116 -7.71 24.60 -0.17
N GLU A 117 -7.07 25.78 -0.19
CA GLU A 117 -7.73 27.07 -0.02
C GLU A 117 -8.85 27.27 -1.05
N LYS A 118 -8.58 26.97 -2.33
CA LYS A 118 -9.60 27.00 -3.39
C LYS A 118 -10.72 25.99 -3.15
N THR A 119 -10.37 24.80 -2.65
CA THR A 119 -11.33 23.75 -2.32
C THR A 119 -12.25 24.22 -1.19
N VAL A 120 -11.71 24.74 -0.09
CA VAL A 120 -12.49 25.30 1.02
C VAL A 120 -13.43 26.41 0.55
N ALA A 121 -12.95 27.32 -0.31
CA ALA A 121 -13.77 28.39 -0.85
C ALA A 121 -15.01 27.88 -1.63
N SER A 122 -14.92 26.69 -2.23
CA SER A 122 -16.03 26.05 -2.93
C SER A 122 -16.98 25.25 -2.05
N MET A 123 -16.57 24.92 -0.83
CA MET A 123 -17.33 24.13 0.14
C MET A 123 -17.16 24.68 1.58
N PRO A 124 -17.68 25.88 1.86
CA PRO A 124 -17.38 26.62 3.09
C PRO A 124 -17.90 25.97 4.39
N MET A 125 -18.84 25.02 4.30
CA MET A 125 -19.41 24.31 5.45
C MET A 125 -18.88 22.88 5.61
N ALA A 126 -17.96 22.45 4.76
CA ALA A 126 -17.41 21.10 4.78
C ALA A 126 -16.42 20.90 5.94
N SER A 127 -16.41 19.69 6.48
CA SER A 127 -15.41 19.21 7.44
C SER A 127 -14.01 19.13 6.83
N MET A 128 -12.99 19.03 7.68
CA MET A 128 -11.60 18.86 7.22
C MET A 128 -11.42 17.62 6.34
N GLU A 129 -12.12 16.52 6.67
CA GLU A 129 -12.06 15.28 5.93
C GLU A 129 -12.70 15.40 4.54
N GLU A 130 -13.88 16.01 4.46
CA GLU A 130 -14.56 16.29 3.18
C GLU A 130 -13.72 17.19 2.28
N VAL A 131 -13.08 18.23 2.86
CA VAL A 131 -12.15 19.10 2.13
C VAL A 131 -10.93 18.32 1.65
N ALA A 132 -10.36 17.43 2.47
CA ALA A 132 -9.22 16.62 2.05
C ALA A 132 -9.58 15.67 0.91
N ASN A 133 -10.73 15.00 0.99
CA ASN A 133 -11.23 14.10 -0.05
C ASN A 133 -11.50 14.85 -1.36
N GLN A 134 -12.13 16.02 -1.30
CA GLN A 134 -12.34 16.85 -2.49
C GLN A 134 -11.02 17.40 -3.04
N ALA A 135 -10.07 17.79 -2.17
CA ALA A 135 -8.78 18.29 -2.59
C ALA A 135 -7.95 17.22 -3.33
N ILE A 136 -8.11 15.93 -3.02
CA ILE A 136 -7.51 14.83 -3.78
C ILE A 136 -8.00 14.83 -5.23
N THR A 137 -9.33 14.86 -5.43
CA THR A 137 -9.93 14.93 -6.78
C THR A 137 -9.55 16.22 -7.51
N ALA A 138 -9.60 17.35 -6.81
CA ALA A 138 -9.19 18.64 -7.37
C ALA A 138 -7.71 18.64 -7.78
N ASN A 139 -6.84 17.94 -7.05
CA ASN A 139 -5.43 17.82 -7.38
C ASN A 139 -5.18 16.99 -8.65
N ILE A 140 -5.93 15.90 -8.83
CA ILE A 140 -5.90 15.09 -10.06
C ILE A 140 -6.24 15.98 -11.26
N LEU A 141 -7.38 16.68 -11.20
CA LEU A 141 -7.84 17.56 -12.27
C LEU A 141 -6.87 18.73 -12.50
N ASN A 142 -6.36 19.34 -11.44
CA ASN A 142 -5.39 20.43 -11.53
C ASN A 142 -4.09 19.96 -12.21
N THR A 143 -3.63 18.74 -11.93
CA THR A 143 -2.46 18.15 -12.59
C THR A 143 -2.74 17.88 -14.07
N MET A 144 -3.92 17.35 -14.42
CA MET A 144 -4.31 17.16 -15.83
C MET A 144 -4.35 18.49 -16.60
N ASN A 145 -5.00 19.50 -16.02
CA ASN A 145 -5.08 20.85 -16.59
C ASN A 145 -3.70 21.47 -16.77
N PHE A 146 -2.83 21.27 -15.78
CA PHE A 146 -1.46 21.73 -15.81
C PHE A 146 -0.69 21.12 -17.01
N LEU A 147 -0.82 19.82 -17.25
CA LEU A 147 -0.17 19.17 -18.39
C LEU A 147 -0.63 19.79 -19.72
N LEU A 148 -1.94 19.97 -19.88
CA LEU A 148 -2.53 20.58 -21.07
C LEU A 148 -2.16 22.04 -21.23
N GLN A 149 -1.97 22.79 -20.13
CA GLN A 149 -1.68 24.21 -20.19
C GLN A 149 -0.21 24.50 -20.50
N PHE A 150 0.72 23.65 -20.04
CA PHE A 150 2.16 23.97 -20.04
C PHE A 150 3.04 23.06 -20.90
N SER A 151 2.52 21.95 -21.42
CA SER A 151 3.23 21.15 -22.42
C SER A 151 2.51 21.22 -23.76
N ASP A 152 3.10 21.95 -24.71
CA ASP A 152 2.60 22.03 -26.08
C ASP A 152 2.58 20.65 -26.74
N VAL A 153 3.61 19.83 -26.47
CA VAL A 153 3.71 18.45 -26.98
C VAL A 153 2.53 17.60 -26.52
N ILE A 154 2.23 17.58 -25.23
CA ILE A 154 1.10 16.81 -24.70
C ILE A 154 -0.21 17.38 -25.25
N ARG A 155 -0.38 18.71 -25.21
CA ARG A 155 -1.59 19.39 -25.68
C ARG A 155 -1.88 19.10 -27.15
N ASP A 156 -0.89 19.17 -28.02
CA ASP A 156 -1.05 18.94 -29.46
C ASP A 156 -1.34 17.47 -29.79
N ARG A 157 -0.73 16.53 -29.05
CA ARG A 157 -1.05 15.10 -29.17
C ARG A 157 -2.46 14.77 -28.68
N VAL A 158 -2.93 15.44 -27.63
CA VAL A 158 -4.34 15.32 -27.19
C VAL A 158 -5.28 15.92 -28.23
N ARG A 159 -4.98 17.12 -28.73
CA ARG A 159 -5.78 17.79 -29.77
C ARG A 159 -5.90 16.94 -31.04
N SER A 160 -4.83 16.25 -31.43
CA SER A 160 -4.80 15.39 -32.61
C SER A 160 -5.35 13.97 -32.37
N GLY A 161 -5.76 13.63 -31.15
CA GLY A 161 -6.26 12.30 -30.79
C GLY A 161 -5.19 11.21 -30.72
N GLN A 162 -3.91 11.58 -30.70
CA GLN A 162 -2.77 10.66 -30.57
C GLN A 162 -2.46 10.28 -29.12
N LEU A 163 -3.00 11.04 -28.16
CA LEU A 163 -2.79 10.88 -26.73
C LEU A 163 -4.09 11.19 -25.98
N GLU A 164 -4.43 10.39 -25.00
CA GLU A 164 -5.54 10.66 -24.07
C GLU A 164 -4.99 10.96 -22.67
N ILE A 165 -5.65 11.86 -21.93
CA ILE A 165 -5.36 12.12 -20.52
C ILE A 165 -6.61 11.79 -19.72
N VAL A 166 -6.46 10.91 -18.74
CA VAL A 166 -7.56 10.46 -17.86
C VAL A 166 -7.16 10.65 -16.41
N GLY A 167 -8.10 11.11 -15.59
CA GLY A 167 -7.96 11.12 -14.13
C GLY A 167 -8.44 9.80 -13.52
N GLY A 168 -7.81 9.36 -12.44
CA GLY A 168 -8.25 8.22 -11.66
C GLY A 168 -8.07 8.46 -10.17
N LEU A 169 -9.02 7.96 -9.37
CA LEU A 169 -8.92 7.91 -7.92
C LEU A 169 -8.81 6.46 -7.47
N PHE A 170 -7.65 6.10 -6.91
CA PHE A 170 -7.42 4.79 -6.32
C PHE A 170 -7.86 4.78 -4.85
N ASP A 171 -8.84 3.96 -4.52
CA ASP A 171 -9.27 3.77 -3.15
C ASP A 171 -8.36 2.75 -2.46
N LEU A 172 -7.58 3.21 -1.47
CA LEU A 172 -6.61 2.37 -0.76
C LEU A 172 -7.27 1.21 0.02
N GLN A 173 -8.54 1.35 0.43
CA GLN A 173 -9.23 0.35 1.26
C GLN A 173 -9.82 -0.79 0.43
N THR A 174 -10.36 -0.46 -0.74
CA THR A 174 -11.03 -1.39 -1.65
C THR A 174 -10.09 -1.90 -2.75
N GLY A 175 -9.01 -1.17 -3.04
CA GLY A 175 -8.13 -1.43 -4.17
C GLY A 175 -8.76 -1.11 -5.53
N ARG A 176 -9.89 -0.39 -5.56
CA ARG A 176 -10.58 -0.01 -6.80
C ARG A 176 -10.06 1.31 -7.33
N VAL A 177 -9.98 1.44 -8.66
CA VAL A 177 -9.76 2.72 -9.34
C VAL A 177 -11.08 3.22 -9.91
N ASP A 178 -11.52 4.39 -9.45
CA ASP A 178 -12.62 5.13 -10.07
C ASP A 178 -12.05 6.11 -11.10
N PHE A 179 -12.35 5.85 -12.37
CA PHE A 179 -11.91 6.69 -13.48
C PHE A 179 -12.80 7.93 -13.59
N LEU A 180 -12.15 9.09 -13.59
CA LEU A 180 -12.80 10.41 -13.68
C LEU A 180 -13.02 10.85 -15.14
N GLY A 181 -12.34 10.20 -16.10
CA GLY A 181 -12.34 10.60 -17.50
C GLY A 181 -11.42 11.80 -17.78
N PRO A 182 -11.61 12.51 -18.91
CA PRO A 182 -10.86 13.71 -19.24
C PRO A 182 -11.23 14.87 -18.32
N SER A 183 -10.36 15.88 -18.25
CA SER A 183 -10.65 17.06 -17.43
C SER A 183 -11.87 17.81 -17.97
N PRO A 184 -12.76 18.32 -17.11
CA PRO A 184 -13.85 19.21 -17.53
C PRO A 184 -13.37 20.45 -18.32
N ASP A 185 -12.17 20.95 -18.02
CA ASP A 185 -11.60 22.13 -18.70
C ASP A 185 -10.86 21.78 -20.00
N GLN A 186 -10.78 20.49 -20.36
CA GLN A 186 -9.96 20.03 -21.49
C GLN A 186 -10.35 20.72 -22.80
N ALA A 187 -11.64 20.86 -23.09
CA ALA A 187 -12.10 21.52 -24.32
C ALA A 187 -11.60 22.98 -24.42
N VAL A 188 -11.63 23.71 -23.31
CA VAL A 188 -11.16 25.10 -23.23
C VAL A 188 -9.64 25.18 -23.36
N LEU A 189 -8.91 24.26 -22.71
CA LEU A 189 -7.45 24.22 -22.74
C LEU A 189 -6.89 23.76 -24.09
N LEU A 190 -7.67 23.03 -24.89
CA LEU A 190 -7.31 22.62 -26.25
C LEU A 190 -7.64 23.69 -27.30
N ASP A 191 -8.50 24.67 -26.99
CA ASP A 191 -8.87 25.74 -27.91
C ASP A 191 -7.67 26.67 -28.18
N PRO A 192 -7.19 26.78 -29.44
CA PRO A 192 -6.09 27.68 -29.79
C PRO A 192 -6.40 29.17 -29.51
N MET A 193 -7.68 29.57 -29.44
CA MET A 193 -8.09 30.95 -29.15
C MET A 193 -8.07 31.33 -27.65
N SER A 194 -8.00 30.36 -26.73
CA SER A 194 -8.03 30.59 -25.28
C SER A 194 -6.65 30.93 -24.68
N SER A 195 -5.60 31.00 -25.52
CA SER A 195 -4.20 31.25 -25.14
C SER A 195 -3.92 32.65 -24.55
N GLN A 196 -4.94 33.49 -24.36
CA GLN A 196 -4.86 34.73 -23.61
C GLN A 196 -5.69 34.64 -22.32
N ASN A 197 -5.07 34.12 -21.25
CA ASN A 197 -5.57 34.08 -19.86
C ASN A 197 -7.00 33.52 -19.64
N PRO A 198 -7.17 32.20 -19.43
CA PRO A 198 -8.43 31.68 -18.94
C PRO A 198 -8.52 31.84 -17.42
N HIS A 199 -9.49 32.64 -16.96
CA HIS A 199 -10.02 32.51 -15.60
C HIS A 199 -10.70 31.14 -15.50
N LEU A 200 -10.01 30.16 -14.92
CA LEU A 200 -10.52 28.80 -14.72
C LEU A 200 -11.73 28.84 -13.77
N SER A 201 -12.88 28.41 -14.25
CA SER A 201 -14.12 28.31 -13.48
C SER A 201 -14.13 27.03 -12.66
N PHE A 202 -14.14 27.15 -11.34
CA PHE A 202 -14.42 26.05 -10.44
C PHE A 202 -15.91 25.69 -10.55
N VAL A 203 -16.24 24.53 -11.11
CA VAL A 203 -17.62 24.04 -11.19
C VAL A 203 -17.88 23.09 -10.01
N PRO A 204 -18.76 23.43 -9.06
CA PRO A 204 -19.21 22.47 -8.07
C PRO A 204 -20.05 21.40 -8.77
N LEU A 205 -19.68 20.13 -8.60
CA LEU A 205 -20.49 19.00 -9.06
C LEU A 205 -21.81 19.01 -8.27
N THR A 206 -22.89 19.44 -8.92
CA THR A 206 -24.25 19.36 -8.37
C THR A 206 -24.82 17.98 -8.67
N SER A 207 -25.44 17.38 -7.65
CA SER A 207 -26.06 16.06 -7.70
C SER A 207 -27.25 16.03 -8.66
N GLN A 208 -27.19 15.26 -9.74
CA GLN A 208 -28.41 14.71 -10.38
C GLN A 208 -28.13 13.34 -11.03
N ASN A 209 -28.55 12.29 -10.32
CA ASN A 209 -29.34 11.17 -10.87
C ASN A 209 -29.62 10.18 -9.73
N THR A 210 -30.66 10.46 -8.95
CA THR A 210 -31.24 9.54 -7.97
C THR A 210 -32.31 8.68 -8.65
N PRO A 211 -32.19 7.34 -8.68
CA PRO A 211 -33.31 6.45 -9.00
C PRO A 211 -34.31 6.40 -7.84
N PRO A 212 -35.58 6.01 -8.08
CA PRO A 212 -36.64 6.12 -7.09
C PRO A 212 -36.44 5.16 -5.93
N THR A 213 -36.76 5.63 -4.73
CA THR A 213 -36.82 4.86 -3.49
C THR A 213 -37.98 3.85 -3.51
N PRO A 214 -37.73 2.56 -3.24
CA PRO A 214 -38.75 1.69 -2.68
C PRO A 214 -38.78 1.89 -1.16
N ASN A 215 -39.96 2.25 -0.68
CA ASN A 215 -40.29 2.27 0.73
C ASN A 215 -40.32 0.81 1.25
N HIS A 216 -39.46 0.42 2.19
CA HIS A 216 -39.68 -0.71 3.11
C HIS A 216 -38.71 -0.64 4.29
N ASP A 217 -39.31 -0.58 5.48
CA ASP A 217 -38.83 -0.88 6.84
C ASP A 217 -37.31 -0.89 7.10
N ALA A 218 -36.89 0.04 7.96
CA ALA A 218 -35.53 0.19 8.44
C ALA A 218 -34.97 -1.10 9.09
N PRO A 219 -33.78 -1.57 8.69
CA PRO A 219 -32.96 -2.47 9.50
C PRO A 219 -32.02 -1.68 10.43
N PRO A 220 -31.57 -2.26 11.56
CA PRO A 220 -31.11 -1.52 12.73
C PRO A 220 -29.70 -0.96 12.54
N THR A 221 -29.59 0.36 12.68
CA THR A 221 -28.32 1.11 12.75
C THR A 221 -27.79 1.16 14.19
N SER A 222 -27.46 0.01 14.78
CA SER A 222 -26.70 0.00 16.04
C SER A 222 -25.43 -0.84 15.90
N ARG A 223 -24.26 -0.21 16.06
CA ARG A 223 -23.04 -0.89 16.50
C ARG A 223 -23.40 -1.62 17.81
N GLY A 224 -23.68 -2.92 17.71
CA GLY A 224 -24.29 -3.68 18.79
C GLY A 224 -23.30 -4.00 19.91
N SER A 225 -23.83 -4.16 21.13
CA SER A 225 -23.06 -4.79 22.22
C SER A 225 -22.62 -6.20 21.80
N PRO A 226 -21.57 -6.78 22.43
CA PRO A 226 -21.19 -8.16 22.16
C PRO A 226 -22.36 -9.15 22.24
N ALA A 227 -23.28 -8.93 23.18
CA ALA A 227 -24.51 -9.71 23.33
C ALA A 227 -25.47 -9.59 22.12
N ALA A 228 -25.60 -8.39 21.54
CA ALA A 228 -26.42 -8.18 20.35
C ALA A 228 -25.79 -8.85 19.12
N ALA A 229 -24.47 -8.73 18.96
CA ALA A 229 -23.73 -9.41 17.89
C ALA A 229 -23.85 -10.94 18.00
N LEU A 230 -23.78 -11.49 19.21
CA LEU A 230 -23.90 -12.92 19.45
C LEU A 230 -25.31 -13.42 19.11
N LEU A 231 -26.33 -12.66 19.52
CA LEU A 231 -27.73 -12.98 19.20
C LEU A 231 -27.96 -13.00 17.68
N MET A 232 -27.37 -12.07 16.92
CA MET A 232 -27.46 -12.05 15.45
C MET A 232 -26.88 -13.31 14.81
N LEU A 233 -25.73 -13.81 15.30
CA LEU A 233 -25.15 -15.08 14.84
C LEU A 233 -26.07 -16.26 15.19
N GLN A 234 -26.58 -16.32 16.40
CA GLN A 234 -27.44 -17.41 16.87
C GLN A 234 -28.73 -17.49 16.04
N GLU A 235 -29.39 -16.36 15.81
CA GLU A 235 -30.59 -16.28 14.97
C GLU A 235 -30.28 -16.61 13.51
N GLY A 236 -29.14 -16.16 13.01
CA GLY A 236 -28.66 -16.45 11.67
C GLY A 236 -28.39 -17.94 11.44
N ASN A 237 -27.73 -18.60 12.37
CA ASN A 237 -27.50 -20.03 12.29
C ASN A 237 -28.79 -20.84 12.46
N ALA A 238 -29.71 -20.41 13.33
CA ALA A 238 -31.03 -21.05 13.46
C ALA A 238 -31.79 -21.03 12.12
N ARG A 239 -31.75 -19.92 11.37
CA ARG A 239 -32.34 -19.85 10.03
C ARG A 239 -31.66 -20.79 9.04
N PHE A 240 -30.33 -20.86 9.07
CA PHE A 240 -29.57 -21.77 8.22
C PHE A 240 -29.90 -23.24 8.50
N CYS A 241 -29.98 -23.65 9.77
CA CYS A 241 -30.38 -25.01 10.17
C CYS A 241 -31.77 -25.39 9.67
N LEU A 242 -32.71 -24.45 9.69
CA LEU A 242 -34.09 -24.67 9.25
C LEU A 242 -34.27 -24.59 7.73
N GLY A 243 -33.23 -24.20 6.98
CA GLY A 243 -33.29 -23.94 5.54
C GLY A 243 -34.07 -22.68 5.16
N ASP A 244 -34.29 -21.77 6.11
CA ASP A 244 -35.07 -20.53 5.94
C ASP A 244 -34.14 -19.29 5.84
N CYS A 245 -33.08 -19.40 5.03
CA CYS A 245 -32.11 -18.34 4.82
C CYS A 245 -32.75 -17.13 4.15
N ARG A 246 -32.51 -15.94 4.72
CA ARG A 246 -33.04 -14.67 4.22
C ARG A 246 -32.09 -13.97 3.28
N VAL A 247 -30.79 -14.26 3.37
CA VAL A 247 -29.77 -13.59 2.57
C VAL A 247 -29.68 -14.21 1.16
N PRO A 248 -29.93 -13.44 0.09
CA PRO A 248 -29.74 -13.92 -1.27
C PRO A 248 -28.24 -14.18 -1.52
N ARG A 249 -27.92 -15.38 -2.00
CA ARG A 249 -26.52 -15.83 -2.19
C ARG A 249 -25.94 -15.54 -3.57
N GLN A 250 -26.76 -15.05 -4.50
CA GLN A 250 -26.35 -14.80 -5.88
C GLN A 250 -27.35 -13.90 -6.60
N GLY A 251 -26.93 -13.36 -7.74
CA GLY A 251 -27.81 -12.60 -8.63
C GLY A 251 -27.90 -11.11 -8.31
N GLN A 252 -28.82 -10.45 -9.02
CA GLN A 252 -28.96 -9.00 -8.97
C GLN A 252 -29.45 -8.50 -7.61
N ASP A 253 -30.26 -9.29 -6.91
CA ASP A 253 -30.81 -8.93 -5.61
C ASP A 253 -29.75 -8.97 -4.51
N MET A 254 -28.80 -9.91 -4.56
CA MET A 254 -27.60 -9.89 -3.70
C MET A 254 -26.73 -8.66 -3.99
N ARG A 255 -26.48 -8.34 -5.27
CA ARG A 255 -25.69 -7.16 -5.65
C ARG A 255 -26.36 -5.85 -5.22
N LYS A 256 -27.70 -5.79 -5.32
CA LYS A 256 -28.49 -4.66 -4.85
C LYS A 256 -28.41 -4.56 -3.32
N ALA A 257 -28.61 -5.66 -2.60
CA ALA A 257 -28.51 -5.69 -1.14
C ALA A 257 -27.13 -5.24 -0.63
N LEU A 258 -26.05 -5.65 -1.30
CA LEU A 258 -24.67 -5.21 -1.01
C LEU A 258 -24.43 -3.73 -1.35
N ALA A 259 -25.14 -3.19 -2.35
CA ALA A 259 -25.02 -1.79 -2.75
C ALA A 259 -25.91 -0.84 -1.92
N SER A 260 -27.03 -1.33 -1.39
CA SER A 260 -28.04 -0.51 -0.71
C SER A 260 -27.89 -0.49 0.81
N CYS A 261 -27.14 -1.42 1.41
CA CYS A 261 -26.97 -1.51 2.86
C CYS A 261 -25.47 -1.67 3.19
N PRO A 262 -24.72 -0.59 3.47
CA PRO A 262 -23.38 -0.69 4.02
C PRO A 262 -23.48 -1.24 5.45
N GLN A 263 -23.44 -2.56 5.59
CA GLN A 263 -23.50 -3.21 6.90
C GLN A 263 -22.11 -3.27 7.52
N ALA A 264 -22.01 -2.90 8.79
CA ALA A 264 -20.77 -2.96 9.55
C ALA A 264 -20.46 -4.39 9.98
N THR A 265 -19.19 -4.78 9.94
CA THR A 265 -18.73 -6.07 10.47
C THR A 265 -19.01 -6.15 11.97
N TYR A 266 -19.94 -7.04 12.37
CA TYR A 266 -20.37 -7.17 13.76
C TYR A 266 -19.74 -8.36 14.49
N CYS A 267 -19.16 -9.33 13.76
CA CYS A 267 -18.42 -10.44 14.36
C CYS A 267 -17.16 -10.79 13.55
N ALA A 268 -16.06 -11.04 14.25
CA ALA A 268 -14.89 -11.69 13.68
C ALA A 268 -14.96 -13.19 13.94
N ILE A 269 -14.58 -14.05 12.99
CA ILE A 269 -14.66 -15.50 13.15
C ILE A 269 -13.30 -16.13 12.85
N VAL A 270 -12.76 -16.88 13.81
CA VAL A 270 -11.62 -17.78 13.58
C VAL A 270 -12.17 -19.15 13.24
N GLY A 271 -12.11 -19.53 11.98
CA GLY A 271 -12.62 -20.80 11.47
C GLY A 271 -11.55 -21.73 10.95
N CYS A 272 -11.90 -23.00 10.75
CA CYS A 272 -11.00 -23.93 10.10
C CYS A 272 -10.97 -23.70 8.57
N ALA A 273 -9.80 -23.84 7.96
CA ALA A 273 -9.63 -23.83 6.51
C ALA A 273 -10.42 -24.97 5.82
N ASP A 274 -10.62 -26.09 6.53
CA ASP A 274 -11.40 -27.26 6.09
C ASP A 274 -12.92 -27.09 6.29
N ALA A 275 -13.40 -25.88 6.60
CA ALA A 275 -14.84 -25.62 6.65
C ALA A 275 -15.44 -25.67 5.24
N ARG A 276 -16.11 -26.79 4.94
CA ARG A 276 -16.77 -27.14 3.67
C ARG A 276 -17.97 -26.25 3.30
N THR A 277 -18.51 -25.52 4.27
CA THR A 277 -19.61 -24.57 4.08
C THR A 277 -19.08 -23.15 4.33
N PRO A 278 -19.33 -22.16 3.44
CA PRO A 278 -18.96 -20.77 3.67
C PRO A 278 -19.54 -20.25 4.99
N ILE A 279 -18.72 -19.58 5.80
CA ILE A 279 -19.09 -19.19 7.16
C ILE A 279 -20.24 -18.16 7.15
N ASP A 280 -20.26 -17.24 6.17
CA ASP A 280 -21.38 -16.31 5.97
C ASP A 280 -22.71 -17.02 5.65
N SER A 281 -22.63 -18.23 5.09
CA SER A 281 -23.81 -19.07 4.86
C SER A 281 -24.30 -19.70 6.16
N ILE A 282 -23.38 -20.26 6.96
CA ILE A 282 -23.70 -20.91 8.24
C ILE A 282 -24.48 -19.98 9.19
N PHE A 283 -24.18 -18.68 9.16
CA PHE A 283 -24.83 -17.67 10.02
C PHE A 283 -25.88 -16.83 9.29
N ASP A 284 -26.33 -17.23 8.10
CA ASP A 284 -27.27 -16.44 7.29
C ASP A 284 -26.92 -14.93 7.22
N ALA A 285 -25.62 -14.63 7.14
CA ALA A 285 -25.08 -13.27 7.17
C ALA A 285 -24.82 -12.76 5.74
N MET A 286 -24.93 -11.45 5.57
CA MET A 286 -24.58 -10.77 4.33
C MET A 286 -23.05 -10.75 4.15
N PRO A 287 -22.55 -10.87 2.90
CA PRO A 287 -21.13 -10.72 2.64
C PRO A 287 -20.61 -9.37 3.16
N GLY A 288 -19.61 -9.40 4.05
CA GLY A 288 -19.02 -8.21 4.69
C GLY A 288 -19.44 -7.99 6.15
N GLU A 289 -20.47 -8.69 6.64
CA GLU A 289 -20.90 -8.61 8.04
C GLU A 289 -20.02 -9.43 8.99
N LEU A 290 -19.34 -10.46 8.47
CA LEU A 290 -18.42 -11.31 9.22
C LEU A 290 -16.99 -11.10 8.73
N PHE A 291 -16.06 -10.91 9.66
CA PHE A 291 -14.62 -10.86 9.36
C PHE A 291 -14.01 -12.23 9.63
N VAL A 292 -13.79 -13.00 8.58
CA VAL A 292 -13.43 -14.43 8.69
C VAL A 292 -11.93 -14.62 8.51
N VAL A 293 -11.27 -15.18 9.51
CA VAL A 293 -9.88 -15.66 9.46
C VAL A 293 -9.91 -17.17 9.47
N LYS A 294 -9.24 -17.83 8.52
CA LYS A 294 -9.20 -19.28 8.42
C LYS A 294 -7.77 -19.81 8.38
N ASN A 295 -7.48 -20.80 9.20
CA ASN A 295 -6.29 -21.65 9.12
C ASN A 295 -6.64 -23.11 9.42
N ALA A 296 -5.72 -24.02 9.15
CA ALA A 296 -5.96 -25.44 9.39
C ALA A 296 -6.15 -25.69 10.90
N GLY A 297 -7.27 -26.30 11.28
CA GLY A 297 -7.57 -26.57 12.69
C GLY A 297 -7.91 -25.35 13.54
N ASN A 298 -8.21 -24.18 12.96
CA ASN A 298 -8.59 -22.96 13.71
C ASN A 298 -7.68 -22.67 14.91
N THR A 299 -6.37 -22.88 14.72
CA THR A 299 -5.32 -22.71 15.72
C THR A 299 -4.98 -21.24 15.89
N CYS A 300 -4.41 -20.92 17.04
CA CYS A 300 -3.89 -19.59 17.30
C CYS A 300 -2.68 -19.74 18.23
N SER A 301 -1.50 -19.91 17.67
CA SER A 301 -0.26 -19.99 18.44
C SER A 301 0.56 -18.71 18.33
N GLN A 302 1.56 -18.56 19.21
CA GLN A 302 2.48 -17.42 19.15
C GLN A 302 3.34 -17.38 17.88
N ALA A 303 3.48 -18.52 17.18
CA ALA A 303 4.13 -18.59 15.88
C ALA A 303 3.23 -18.08 14.74
N GLU A 304 1.90 -18.08 14.93
CA GLU A 304 0.90 -17.61 13.97
C GLU A 304 0.45 -16.17 14.29
N SER A 305 1.38 -15.21 14.19
CA SER A 305 1.10 -13.79 14.42
C SER A 305 0.04 -13.20 13.48
N SER A 306 -0.26 -13.87 12.35
CA SER A 306 -1.25 -13.45 11.38
C SER A 306 -2.70 -13.55 11.87
N VAL A 307 -3.05 -14.58 12.66
CA VAL A 307 -4.43 -14.77 13.18
C VAL A 307 -4.71 -13.72 14.26
N ILE A 308 -3.80 -13.59 15.23
CA ILE A 308 -3.91 -12.58 16.30
C ILE A 308 -3.90 -11.18 15.70
N GLY A 309 -2.95 -10.84 14.81
CA GLY A 309 -2.88 -9.52 14.19
C GLY A 309 -4.12 -9.17 13.37
N SER A 310 -4.75 -10.15 12.72
CA SER A 310 -6.02 -9.94 11.99
C SER A 310 -7.19 -9.64 12.93
N LEU A 311 -7.24 -10.30 14.10
CA LEU A 311 -8.27 -10.04 15.11
C LEU A 311 -8.03 -8.75 15.90
N GLU A 312 -6.78 -8.41 16.21
CA GLU A 312 -6.41 -7.11 16.80
C GLU A 312 -6.81 -5.97 15.87
N PHE A 313 -6.53 -6.12 14.57
CA PHE A 313 -6.98 -5.17 13.56
C PHE A 313 -8.51 -5.08 13.55
N CYS A 314 -9.21 -6.20 13.45
CA CYS A 314 -10.67 -6.22 13.36
C CYS A 314 -11.32 -5.56 14.60
N THR A 315 -10.91 -5.92 15.80
CA THR A 315 -11.48 -5.38 17.05
C THR A 315 -11.07 -3.92 17.34
N SER A 316 -9.95 -3.44 16.77
CA SER A 316 -9.44 -2.09 17.01
C SER A 316 -9.79 -1.09 15.91
N LYS A 317 -9.97 -1.54 14.66
CA LYS A 317 -10.21 -0.67 13.49
C LYS A 317 -11.60 -0.83 12.91
N LEU A 318 -12.17 -2.03 12.96
CA LEU A 318 -13.57 -2.27 12.56
C LEU A 318 -14.52 -2.20 13.77
N GLU A 319 -13.98 -1.99 14.98
CA GLU A 319 -14.72 -1.89 16.24
C GLU A 319 -15.67 -3.07 16.50
N THR A 320 -15.31 -4.24 15.98
CA THR A 320 -16.11 -5.45 16.16
C THR A 320 -16.11 -5.84 17.63
N SER A 321 -17.31 -6.00 18.19
CA SER A 321 -17.52 -6.26 19.63
C SER A 321 -17.57 -7.75 19.97
N LEU A 322 -17.48 -8.64 18.97
CA LEU A 322 -17.53 -10.09 19.15
C LEU A 322 -16.47 -10.82 18.30
N ILE A 323 -15.73 -11.74 18.91
CA ILE A 323 -14.97 -12.78 18.22
C ILE A 323 -15.62 -14.14 18.49
N LEU A 324 -15.90 -14.91 17.43
CA LEU A 324 -16.31 -16.31 17.53
C LEU A 324 -15.17 -17.23 17.07
N VAL A 325 -14.69 -18.11 17.95
CA VAL A 325 -13.80 -19.21 17.57
C VAL A 325 -14.67 -20.41 17.17
N LEU A 326 -14.65 -20.76 15.89
CA LEU A 326 -15.53 -21.77 15.30
C LEU A 326 -14.76 -23.02 14.86
N GLY A 327 -14.86 -24.07 15.69
CA GLY A 327 -14.44 -25.42 15.31
C GLY A 327 -15.52 -26.15 14.50
N HIS A 328 -15.22 -27.36 14.05
CA HIS A 328 -16.21 -28.24 13.43
C HIS A 328 -15.95 -29.73 13.74
N SER A 329 -17.01 -30.54 13.75
CA SER A 329 -16.98 -31.95 14.14
C SER A 329 -15.96 -32.78 13.34
N ASP A 330 -15.91 -32.58 12.03
CA ASP A 330 -15.06 -33.38 11.11
C ASP A 330 -13.74 -32.67 10.72
N CYS A 331 -12.99 -32.14 11.68
CA CYS A 331 -11.75 -31.42 11.36
C CYS A 331 -10.64 -32.35 10.85
N SER A 332 -10.33 -32.31 9.55
CA SER A 332 -9.28 -33.17 8.96
C SER A 332 -7.91 -32.93 9.57
N ALA A 333 -7.57 -31.67 9.91
CA ALA A 333 -6.33 -31.34 10.61
C ALA A 333 -6.25 -32.04 11.99
N MET A 334 -7.35 -32.02 12.76
CA MET A 334 -7.41 -32.68 14.07
C MET A 334 -7.35 -34.20 13.96
N HIS A 335 -8.04 -34.78 12.98
CA HIS A 335 -7.99 -36.21 12.70
C HIS A 335 -6.61 -36.68 12.25
N GLY A 336 -5.97 -35.92 11.35
CA GLY A 336 -4.61 -36.18 10.88
C GLY A 336 -3.60 -36.13 12.02
N ALA A 337 -3.64 -35.05 12.80
CA ALA A 337 -2.79 -34.86 13.98
C ALA A 337 -3.02 -35.98 15.03
N THR A 338 -4.26 -36.37 15.29
CA THR A 338 -4.58 -37.45 16.24
C THR A 338 -4.01 -38.80 15.80
N LYS A 339 -4.11 -39.13 14.51
CA LYS A 339 -3.50 -40.36 13.96
C LYS A 339 -1.99 -40.35 14.12
N MET A 340 -1.35 -39.21 13.87
CA MET A 340 0.10 -39.06 14.05
C MET A 340 0.51 -39.20 15.51
N PHE A 341 -0.23 -38.59 16.44
CA PHE A 341 0.00 -38.71 17.88
C PHE A 341 -0.05 -40.17 18.36
N LEU A 342 -1.11 -40.89 17.99
CA LEU A 342 -1.29 -42.30 18.38
C LEU A 342 -0.23 -43.23 17.75
N ALA A 343 0.20 -42.94 16.52
CA ALA A 343 1.30 -43.66 15.88
C ALA A 343 2.63 -43.43 16.63
N ALA A 344 2.89 -42.21 17.09
CA ALA A 344 4.07 -41.88 17.89
C ALA A 344 4.07 -42.58 19.26
N GLN A 345 2.91 -42.70 19.91
CA GLN A 345 2.75 -43.49 21.15
C GLN A 345 3.08 -44.99 20.94
N SER A 346 2.91 -45.49 19.72
CA SER A 346 3.23 -46.87 19.34
C SER A 346 4.69 -47.08 18.91
N GLY A 347 5.57 -46.08 19.13
CA GLY A 347 7.00 -46.17 18.84
C GLY A 347 7.41 -45.85 17.40
N LYS A 348 6.50 -45.31 16.56
CA LYS A 348 6.86 -44.84 15.22
C LYS A 348 7.44 -43.43 15.29
N SER A 349 8.62 -43.24 14.70
CA SER A 349 9.27 -41.94 14.52
C SER A 349 8.43 -41.04 13.62
N ARG A 350 8.25 -39.76 14.00
CA ARG A 350 7.66 -38.73 13.15
C ARG A 350 8.70 -38.27 12.13
N GLU A 351 8.42 -38.50 10.86
CA GLU A 351 9.17 -37.85 9.77
C GLU A 351 8.79 -36.36 9.73
N SER A 352 9.79 -35.48 9.60
CA SER A 352 9.54 -34.03 9.44
C SER A 352 8.87 -33.79 8.10
N LEU A 353 7.73 -33.09 8.13
CA LEU A 353 6.97 -32.72 6.93
C LEU A 353 7.26 -31.29 6.47
N GLY A 354 8.24 -30.64 7.10
CA GLY A 354 8.66 -29.26 6.87
C GLY A 354 8.26 -28.33 8.02
N PRO A 355 9.04 -27.26 8.27
CA PRO A 355 8.96 -26.48 9.51
C PRO A 355 7.60 -25.81 9.76
N ALA A 356 6.90 -25.40 8.70
CA ALA A 356 5.58 -24.76 8.83
C ALA A 356 4.47 -25.75 9.23
N LEU A 357 4.44 -26.92 8.57
CA LEU A 357 3.49 -27.98 8.91
C LEU A 357 3.84 -28.60 10.26
N ASP A 358 5.13 -28.68 10.58
CA ASP A 358 5.58 -29.20 11.87
C ASP A 358 5.13 -28.32 13.04
N GLY A 359 5.19 -26.99 12.89
CA GLY A 359 4.69 -26.04 13.90
C GLY A 359 3.18 -26.14 14.12
N LEU A 360 2.39 -26.23 13.04
CA LEU A 360 0.93 -26.45 13.15
C LEU A 360 0.61 -27.75 13.90
N LEU A 361 1.33 -28.82 13.59
CA LEU A 361 1.14 -30.11 14.27
C LEU A 361 1.48 -30.01 15.76
N ASP A 362 2.57 -29.31 16.10
CA ASP A 362 2.97 -29.11 17.51
C ASP A 362 1.90 -28.36 18.30
N ASP A 363 1.26 -27.35 17.70
CA ASP A 363 0.14 -26.63 18.31
C ASP A 363 -1.07 -27.56 18.55
N LEU A 364 -1.41 -28.40 17.57
CA LEU A 364 -2.50 -29.38 17.69
C LEU A 364 -2.15 -30.51 18.69
N MET A 365 -0.87 -30.88 18.83
CA MET A 365 -0.43 -31.91 19.77
C MET A 365 -0.74 -31.53 21.23
N VAL A 366 -0.69 -30.24 21.57
CA VAL A 366 -1.00 -29.74 22.93
C VAL A 366 -2.43 -30.15 23.32
N VAL A 367 -3.40 -29.89 22.44
CA VAL A 367 -4.82 -30.16 22.71
C VAL A 367 -5.16 -31.64 22.59
N ILE A 368 -4.52 -32.37 21.68
CA ILE A 368 -4.69 -33.84 21.54
C ILE A 368 -4.13 -34.58 22.75
N SER A 369 -2.97 -34.17 23.26
CA SER A 369 -2.37 -34.74 24.47
C SER A 369 -3.27 -34.51 25.69
N LYS A 370 -3.86 -33.30 25.80
CA LYS A 370 -4.87 -32.97 26.83
C LYS A 370 -6.12 -33.85 26.68
N ALA A 371 -6.63 -34.02 25.46
CA ALA A 371 -7.78 -34.89 25.18
C ALA A 371 -7.48 -36.36 25.57
N PHE A 372 -6.29 -36.88 25.25
CA PHE A 372 -5.91 -38.26 25.55
C PHE A 372 -5.79 -38.50 27.05
N SER A 373 -5.29 -37.51 27.79
CA SER A 373 -5.19 -37.57 29.25
C SER A 373 -6.56 -37.58 29.94
N LEU A 374 -7.53 -36.83 29.40
CA LEU A 374 -8.90 -36.76 29.92
C LEU A 374 -9.75 -37.98 29.50
N TYR A 375 -9.50 -38.54 28.32
CA TYR A 375 -10.28 -39.64 27.73
C TYR A 375 -9.38 -40.78 27.23
N PRO A 376 -8.63 -41.46 28.12
CA PRO A 376 -7.61 -42.44 27.72
C PRO A 376 -8.15 -43.71 27.05
N LYS A 377 -9.46 -43.95 27.11
CA LYS A 377 -10.15 -45.10 26.49
C LYS A 377 -10.88 -44.75 25.20
N ALA A 378 -10.85 -43.49 24.77
CA ALA A 378 -11.51 -43.05 23.54
C ALA A 378 -10.85 -43.67 22.31
N SER A 379 -11.65 -44.05 21.32
CA SER A 379 -11.16 -44.37 19.98
C SER A 379 -10.49 -43.15 19.33
N ALA A 380 -9.73 -43.37 18.25
CA ALA A 380 -9.04 -42.27 17.55
C ALA A 380 -10.01 -41.18 17.05
N GLU A 381 -11.22 -41.57 16.67
CA GLU A 381 -12.27 -40.68 16.17
C GLU A 381 -12.97 -39.93 17.30
N GLU A 382 -13.30 -40.60 18.41
CA GLU A 382 -13.82 -39.94 19.61
C GLU A 382 -12.79 -38.97 20.20
N LEU A 383 -11.52 -39.35 20.18
CA LEU A 383 -10.42 -38.52 20.67
C LEU A 383 -10.26 -37.24 19.84
N ALA A 384 -10.36 -37.34 18.51
CA ALA A 384 -10.33 -36.18 17.62
C ALA A 384 -11.52 -35.23 17.90
N HIS A 385 -12.72 -35.77 18.12
CA HIS A 385 -13.90 -34.97 18.50
C HIS A 385 -13.72 -34.24 19.84
N HIS A 386 -13.17 -34.91 20.86
CA HIS A 386 -12.86 -34.25 22.14
C HIS A 386 -11.78 -33.18 21.97
N ALA A 387 -10.78 -33.43 21.12
CA ALA A 387 -9.71 -32.49 20.84
C ALA A 387 -10.23 -31.23 20.11
N VAL A 388 -11.24 -31.32 19.24
CA VAL A 388 -11.88 -30.15 18.62
C VAL A 388 -12.46 -29.20 19.68
N LYS A 389 -13.20 -29.72 20.66
CA LYS A 389 -13.78 -28.93 21.75
C LYS A 389 -12.71 -28.20 22.55
N LEU A 390 -11.69 -28.94 22.97
CA LEU A 390 -10.56 -28.40 23.73
C LEU A 390 -9.73 -27.40 22.92
N ASN A 391 -9.69 -27.56 21.60
CA ASN A 391 -8.98 -26.64 20.72
C ASN A 391 -9.69 -25.30 20.58
N VAL A 392 -11.03 -25.28 20.53
CA VAL A 392 -11.79 -24.01 20.55
C VAL A 392 -11.50 -23.24 21.83
N GLU A 393 -11.52 -23.91 22.99
CA GLU A 393 -11.15 -23.30 24.28
C GLU A 393 -9.69 -22.81 24.31
N ASN A 394 -8.76 -23.66 23.89
CA ASN A 394 -7.33 -23.31 23.85
C ASN A 394 -7.06 -22.11 22.93
N THR A 395 -7.72 -22.05 21.77
CA THR A 395 -7.63 -20.90 20.86
C THR A 395 -8.19 -19.63 21.52
N MET A 396 -9.32 -19.68 22.22
CA MET A 396 -9.83 -18.52 22.98
C MET A 396 -8.83 -18.03 24.04
N GLU A 397 -8.22 -18.95 24.80
CA GLU A 397 -7.19 -18.60 25.79
C GLU A 397 -5.94 -18.00 25.15
N CYS A 398 -5.54 -18.49 23.98
CA CYS A 398 -4.42 -17.94 23.23
C CYS A 398 -4.70 -16.52 22.74
N LEU A 399 -5.93 -16.22 22.32
CA LEU A 399 -6.32 -14.85 21.93
C LEU A 399 -6.19 -13.86 23.09
N LEU A 400 -6.49 -14.28 24.32
CA LEU A 400 -6.32 -13.46 25.53
C LEU A 400 -4.85 -13.27 25.96
N ARG A 401 -3.88 -13.79 25.19
CA ARG A 401 -2.46 -13.43 25.33
C ARG A 401 -2.10 -12.14 24.60
N SER A 402 -2.92 -11.72 23.62
CA SER A 402 -2.81 -10.39 23.03
C SER A 402 -3.22 -9.35 24.09
N GLU A 403 -2.33 -8.41 24.40
CA GLU A 403 -2.66 -7.32 25.33
C GLU A 403 -3.77 -6.42 24.76
N VAL A 404 -3.87 -6.29 23.44
CA VAL A 404 -4.92 -5.50 22.78
C VAL A 404 -6.29 -6.15 23.00
N LEU A 405 -6.42 -7.44 22.69
CA LEU A 405 -7.70 -8.17 22.84
C LEU A 405 -8.08 -8.32 24.32
N LYS A 406 -7.10 -8.67 25.15
CA LYS A 406 -7.27 -8.82 26.60
C LYS A 406 -7.75 -7.52 27.26
N GLU A 407 -7.19 -6.37 26.88
CA GLU A 407 -7.61 -5.07 27.44
C GLU A 407 -9.02 -4.68 27.00
N LYS A 408 -9.39 -4.93 25.74
CA LYS A 408 -10.75 -4.69 25.24
C LYS A 408 -11.77 -5.59 25.94
N VAL A 409 -11.43 -6.86 26.15
CA VAL A 409 -12.24 -7.81 26.93
C VAL A 409 -12.38 -7.34 28.36
N ARG A 410 -11.29 -6.95 29.02
CA ARG A 410 -11.31 -6.43 30.38
C ARG A 410 -12.23 -5.21 30.54
N ARG A 411 -12.29 -4.33 29.54
CA ARG A 411 -13.17 -3.15 29.52
C ARG A 411 -14.64 -3.45 29.17
N GLY A 412 -14.96 -4.70 28.83
CA GLY A 412 -16.29 -5.10 28.37
C GLY A 412 -16.65 -4.60 26.96
N GLU A 413 -15.65 -4.13 26.20
CA GLU A 413 -15.84 -3.63 24.82
C GLU A 413 -15.86 -4.76 23.79
N LEU A 414 -15.31 -5.93 24.14
CA LEU A 414 -15.14 -7.09 23.29
C LEU A 414 -15.48 -8.38 24.05
N GLU A 415 -16.17 -9.31 23.41
CA GLU A 415 -16.37 -10.66 23.94
C GLU A 415 -15.81 -11.70 22.98
N ILE A 416 -15.09 -12.69 23.52
CA ILE A 416 -14.67 -13.88 22.77
C ILE A 416 -15.57 -15.06 23.14
N GLN A 417 -16.13 -15.72 22.13
CA GLN A 417 -17.09 -16.80 22.23
C GLN A 417 -16.59 -18.03 21.47
N GLY A 418 -16.93 -19.23 21.94
CA GLY A 418 -16.64 -20.49 21.27
C GLY A 418 -17.87 -21.09 20.60
N GLY A 419 -17.68 -21.76 19.45
CA GLY A 419 -18.73 -22.50 18.76
C GLY A 419 -18.20 -23.74 18.03
N ILE A 420 -19.06 -24.72 17.83
CA ILE A 420 -18.73 -25.95 17.08
C ILE A 420 -19.79 -26.19 16.01
N TYR A 421 -19.39 -26.10 14.76
CA TYR A 421 -20.24 -26.42 13.61
C TYR A 421 -20.35 -27.93 13.40
N GLN A 422 -21.58 -28.42 13.40
CA GLN A 422 -21.93 -29.81 13.12
C GLN A 422 -22.21 -29.96 11.63
N ALA A 423 -21.36 -30.69 10.91
CA ALA A 423 -21.48 -30.81 9.46
C ALA A 423 -22.77 -31.54 9.01
N GLU A 424 -23.32 -32.40 9.87
CA GLU A 424 -24.52 -33.20 9.58
C GLU A 424 -25.82 -32.43 9.77
N THR A 425 -25.91 -31.63 10.83
CA THR A 425 -27.13 -30.88 11.19
C THR A 425 -27.10 -29.45 10.69
N HIS A 426 -25.94 -28.98 10.22
CA HIS A 426 -25.67 -27.60 9.82
C HIS A 426 -25.80 -26.57 10.97
N CYS A 427 -25.86 -27.04 12.21
CA CYS A 427 -26.00 -26.19 13.39
C CYS A 427 -24.69 -25.94 14.12
N VAL A 428 -24.62 -24.80 14.79
CA VAL A 428 -23.50 -24.40 15.64
C VAL A 428 -23.90 -24.56 17.10
N ASP A 429 -23.17 -25.42 17.81
CA ASP A 429 -23.26 -25.54 19.25
C ASP A 429 -22.38 -24.44 19.89
N PHE A 430 -23.00 -23.41 20.46
CA PHE A 430 -22.28 -22.32 21.13
C PHE A 430 -21.83 -22.76 22.53
N VAL A 431 -20.54 -22.59 22.82
CA VAL A 431 -19.86 -23.12 24.02
C VAL A 431 -19.72 -22.06 25.12
N GLY A 432 -19.88 -20.77 24.79
CA GLY A 432 -19.68 -19.66 25.73
C GLY A 432 -18.27 -19.07 25.67
N HIS A 433 -17.98 -18.15 26.59
CA HIS A 433 -16.64 -17.59 26.78
C HIS A 433 -15.78 -18.48 27.69
N CYS A 434 -14.46 -18.40 27.56
CA CYS A 434 -13.53 -19.13 28.44
C CYS A 434 -13.44 -18.55 29.85
N SER A 435 -13.03 -19.36 30.83
CA SER A 435 -12.92 -18.97 32.25
C SER A 435 -12.03 -17.73 32.46
N ARG A 436 -10.90 -17.65 31.76
CA ARG A 436 -9.96 -16.52 31.83
C ARG A 436 -10.58 -15.19 31.40
N GLN A 437 -11.52 -15.20 30.47
CA GLN A 437 -12.26 -13.99 30.09
C GLN A 437 -13.17 -13.52 31.24
N GLY A 438 -13.84 -14.44 31.94
CA GLY A 438 -14.67 -14.11 33.10
C GLY A 438 -13.89 -13.42 34.22
N GLU A 439 -12.66 -13.86 34.47
CA GLU A 439 -11.75 -13.23 35.45
C GLU A 439 -11.36 -11.79 35.05
N LEU A 440 -11.08 -11.57 33.76
CA LEU A 440 -10.71 -10.25 33.23
C LEU A 440 -11.87 -9.25 33.32
N LEU A 441 -13.09 -9.67 32.98
CA LEU A 441 -14.27 -8.82 33.07
C LEU A 441 -14.52 -8.34 34.51
N ALA A 442 -14.36 -9.23 35.50
CA ALA A 442 -14.51 -8.88 36.92
C ALA A 442 -13.45 -7.87 37.42
N LEU A 443 -12.23 -7.89 36.86
CA LEU A 443 -11.16 -6.94 37.20
C LEU A 443 -11.41 -5.55 36.60
N GLY A 444 -11.96 -5.49 35.38
CA GLY A 444 -12.24 -4.22 34.71
C GLY A 444 -13.37 -3.41 35.34
N GLU A 445 -14.41 -4.06 35.84
CA GLU A 445 -15.50 -3.39 36.56
C GLU A 445 -15.00 -2.65 37.82
N ASN A 446 -14.05 -3.23 38.55
CA ASN A 446 -13.45 -2.61 39.74
C ASN A 446 -12.60 -1.37 39.40
N GLU A 447 -11.89 -1.37 38.27
CA GLU A 447 -11.06 -0.21 37.84
C GLU A 447 -11.87 0.91 37.19
N ALA A 448 -12.97 0.59 36.48
CA ALA A 448 -13.84 1.58 35.86
C ALA A 448 -14.57 2.44 36.90
N ILE A 449 -14.83 1.88 38.08
CA ILE A 449 -15.35 2.63 39.25
C ILE A 449 -14.31 3.62 39.77
N ALA A 450 -13.02 3.27 39.77
CA ALA A 450 -11.94 4.14 40.24
C ALA A 450 -11.55 5.26 39.25
N ARG A 451 -11.60 5.01 37.93
CA ARG A 451 -11.18 5.99 36.91
C ARG A 451 -12.19 7.10 36.60
N ARG A 452 -13.43 7.01 37.10
CA ARG A 452 -14.42 8.11 36.98
C ARG A 452 -14.07 9.33 37.83
N GLU A 453 -13.07 9.24 38.72
CA GLU A 453 -12.68 10.32 39.62
C GLU A 453 -11.49 11.16 39.12
N GLU A 454 -10.72 10.73 38.11
CA GLU A 454 -9.46 11.40 37.71
C GLU A 454 -9.33 11.63 36.18
N SER A 455 -9.87 12.78 35.74
CA SER A 455 -9.58 13.63 34.56
C SER A 455 -8.59 13.23 33.41
N HIS A 456 -9.05 13.50 32.16
CA HIS A 456 -8.43 14.26 31.03
C HIS A 456 -6.88 14.33 30.82
N SER A 457 -6.39 13.87 29.63
CA SER A 457 -5.44 14.54 28.67
C SER A 457 -4.29 13.67 28.05
N SER A 458 -4.35 13.49 26.70
CA SER A 458 -3.32 13.35 25.61
C SER A 458 -2.19 12.28 25.56
N SER A 459 -1.94 11.69 24.36
CA SER A 459 -0.98 10.60 24.00
C SER A 459 -0.02 10.92 22.81
N GLU A 460 1.18 10.29 22.72
CA GLU A 460 2.25 10.44 21.69
C GLU A 460 2.45 9.20 20.76
N ASP A 461 2.93 9.38 19.51
CA ASP A 461 3.16 8.38 18.43
C ASP A 461 4.65 7.91 18.27
N PRO A 462 4.96 6.73 17.66
CA PRO A 462 6.32 6.18 17.52
C PRO A 462 7.17 6.70 16.31
N LEU A 463 8.51 6.64 16.42
CA LEU A 463 9.53 7.16 15.46
C LEU A 463 10.03 6.11 14.40
N PRO A 464 10.48 6.54 13.19
CA PRO A 464 11.00 5.68 12.11
C PRO A 464 12.38 5.01 12.38
N ALA A 465 12.69 3.97 11.59
CA ALA A 465 13.95 3.22 11.62
C ALA A 465 15.19 4.08 11.24
N SER A 466 16.36 3.73 11.81
CA SER A 466 17.63 4.39 11.47
C SER A 466 18.10 4.05 10.06
N ALA A 467 18.98 4.88 9.50
CA ALA A 467 19.54 4.68 8.16
C ALA A 467 20.28 3.34 8.00
N GLU A 468 21.01 2.90 9.02
CA GLU A 468 21.75 1.62 9.00
C GLU A 468 20.79 0.44 8.92
N VAL A 469 19.70 0.49 9.70
CA VAL A 469 18.64 -0.53 9.67
C VAL A 469 17.96 -0.54 8.31
N ALA A 470 17.63 0.63 7.78
CA ALA A 470 17.01 0.76 6.46
C ALA A 470 17.89 0.20 5.33
N ILE A 471 19.19 0.49 5.32
CA ILE A 471 20.15 -0.08 4.34
C ILE A 471 20.20 -1.62 4.47
N LYS A 472 20.22 -2.13 5.71
CA LYS A 472 20.22 -3.57 5.96
C LYS A 472 18.95 -4.24 5.41
N LEU A 473 17.77 -3.67 5.68
CA LEU A 473 16.49 -4.16 5.17
C LEU A 473 16.48 -4.22 3.64
N LEU A 474 16.97 -3.18 2.96
CA LEU A 474 17.06 -3.14 1.50
C LEU A 474 18.01 -4.21 0.95
N LYS A 475 19.19 -4.40 1.56
CA LYS A 475 20.14 -5.43 1.14
C LYS A 475 19.59 -6.84 1.33
N GLU A 476 19.01 -7.12 2.49
CA GLU A 476 18.41 -8.42 2.78
C GLU A 476 17.21 -8.70 1.87
N GLY A 477 16.38 -7.70 1.63
CA GLY A 477 15.24 -7.78 0.74
C GLY A 477 15.62 -8.01 -0.71
N ASN A 478 16.64 -7.31 -1.22
CA ASN A 478 17.18 -7.59 -2.56
C ASN A 478 17.81 -8.99 -2.64
N GLY A 479 18.49 -9.44 -1.59
CA GLY A 479 19.00 -10.80 -1.48
C GLY A 479 17.88 -11.85 -1.58
N ARG A 480 16.76 -11.65 -0.88
CA ARG A 480 15.58 -12.54 -0.98
C ARG A 480 14.94 -12.50 -2.37
N PHE A 481 14.86 -11.32 -2.98
CA PHE A 481 14.32 -11.16 -4.33
C PHE A 481 15.14 -11.91 -5.37
N VAL A 482 16.45 -11.67 -5.42
CA VAL A 482 17.37 -12.35 -6.35
C VAL A 482 17.43 -13.85 -6.07
N GLY A 483 17.37 -14.26 -4.80
CA GLY A 483 17.36 -15.66 -4.38
C GLY A 483 16.04 -16.40 -4.63
N GLY A 484 14.99 -15.74 -5.12
CA GLY A 484 13.67 -16.35 -5.36
C GLY A 484 12.89 -16.70 -4.08
N THR A 485 13.28 -16.12 -2.94
CA THR A 485 12.66 -16.33 -1.62
C THR A 485 11.90 -15.10 -1.12
N ALA A 486 11.59 -14.16 -2.01
CA ALA A 486 10.79 -12.97 -1.71
C ALA A 486 9.40 -13.36 -1.18
N VAL A 487 8.96 -12.67 -0.12
CA VAL A 487 7.70 -12.94 0.59
C VAL A 487 6.67 -11.81 0.39
N ALA A 488 7.11 -10.59 0.08
CA ALA A 488 6.25 -9.42 -0.15
C ALA A 488 5.39 -9.52 -1.42
N ASN A 489 5.67 -10.47 -2.31
CA ASN A 489 4.80 -10.77 -3.46
C ASN A 489 3.64 -11.73 -3.13
N ARG A 490 3.55 -12.24 -1.91
CA ARG A 490 2.49 -13.15 -1.43
C ARG A 490 1.48 -12.44 -0.51
N ILE A 491 1.42 -11.11 -0.57
CA ILE A 491 0.54 -10.26 0.26
C ILE A 491 -0.92 -10.48 -0.15
N SER A 492 -1.68 -11.10 0.76
CA SER A 492 -3.11 -11.34 0.60
C SER A 492 -3.91 -10.03 0.74
N PRO A 493 -5.18 -9.98 0.28
CA PRO A 493 -6.05 -8.81 0.46
C PRO A 493 -6.18 -8.33 1.92
N GLU A 494 -6.01 -9.22 2.90
CA GLU A 494 -6.08 -8.90 4.32
C GLU A 494 -4.83 -8.17 4.82
N VAL A 495 -3.63 -8.59 4.37
CA VAL A 495 -2.41 -7.83 4.67
C VAL A 495 -2.51 -6.44 4.05
N ARG A 496 -3.11 -6.27 2.86
CA ARG A 496 -3.36 -4.94 2.25
C ARG A 496 -4.20 -4.01 3.11
N LYS A 497 -5.17 -4.54 3.87
CA LYS A 497 -6.08 -3.75 4.73
C LYS A 497 -5.49 -3.43 6.11
N ASN A 498 -4.52 -4.23 6.57
CA ASN A 498 -3.91 -4.14 7.90
C ASN A 498 -2.57 -3.39 7.92
N MET A 499 -2.14 -2.85 6.78
CA MET A 499 -0.91 -2.08 6.71
C MET A 499 -1.13 -0.71 7.31
N ASP A 500 -0.44 -0.49 8.43
CA ASP A 500 -0.58 0.66 9.30
C ASP A 500 -0.44 1.95 8.48
N ALA A 501 -1.53 2.71 8.41
CA ALA A 501 -1.53 4.00 7.76
C ALA A 501 -0.60 5.02 8.42
N SER A 502 -0.17 4.74 9.65
CA SER A 502 0.71 5.59 10.43
C SER A 502 2.18 5.23 10.32
N GLN A 503 2.58 4.08 9.75
CA GLN A 503 4.00 3.76 9.65
C GLN A 503 4.69 4.69 8.63
N PRO A 504 5.73 5.43 9.07
CA PRO A 504 6.55 6.21 8.16
C PRO A 504 7.46 5.29 7.34
N PRO A 505 7.68 5.60 6.05
CA PRO A 505 8.61 4.85 5.21
C PRO A 505 10.02 4.91 5.79
N HIS A 506 10.68 3.77 5.88
CA HIS A 506 12.06 3.69 6.34
C HIS A 506 13.04 4.23 5.29
N THR A 507 12.63 4.33 4.03
CA THR A 507 13.48 4.84 2.94
C THR A 507 12.69 5.61 1.89
N ALA A 508 13.20 6.79 1.51
CA ALA A 508 12.79 7.46 0.28
C ALA A 508 13.70 7.03 -0.87
N ILE A 509 13.13 6.56 -1.98
CA ILE A 509 13.90 6.10 -3.14
C ILE A 509 13.61 7.00 -4.33
N ILE A 510 14.67 7.48 -4.99
CA ILE A 510 14.58 8.10 -6.31
C ILE A 510 15.04 7.06 -7.34
N GLY A 511 14.14 6.64 -8.22
CA GLY A 511 14.44 5.67 -9.28
C GLY A 511 14.01 6.16 -10.67
N CYS A 512 14.38 5.38 -11.70
CA CYS A 512 13.97 5.67 -13.06
C CYS A 512 12.48 5.31 -13.26
N ALA A 513 11.76 6.06 -14.10
CA ALA A 513 10.38 5.78 -14.49
C ALA A 513 10.20 4.49 -15.32
N ASP A 514 11.32 3.97 -15.85
CA ASP A 514 11.39 2.66 -16.50
C ASP A 514 11.07 1.53 -15.51
N SER A 515 9.84 1.01 -15.60
CA SER A 515 9.13 0.12 -14.66
C SER A 515 9.42 -1.36 -14.80
N ARG A 516 10.51 -1.74 -15.48
CA ARG A 516 10.82 -3.14 -15.78
C ARG A 516 10.91 -4.06 -14.56
N VAL A 517 11.04 -3.54 -13.33
CA VAL A 517 10.64 -4.18 -12.05
C VAL A 517 10.20 -3.06 -11.09
N PRO A 518 9.08 -3.19 -10.35
CA PRO A 518 8.73 -2.25 -9.30
C PRO A 518 9.75 -2.21 -8.15
N LEU A 519 10.05 -1.02 -7.61
CA LEU A 519 11.11 -0.87 -6.61
C LEU A 519 10.75 -1.51 -5.26
N GLU A 520 9.47 -1.55 -4.91
CA GLU A 520 8.97 -2.29 -3.76
C GLU A 520 9.25 -3.79 -3.92
N THR A 521 9.17 -4.28 -5.16
CA THR A 521 9.38 -5.70 -5.46
C THR A 521 10.85 -6.08 -5.44
N ILE A 522 11.76 -5.27 -6.02
CA ILE A 522 13.21 -5.59 -6.05
C ILE A 522 13.84 -5.59 -4.66
N PHE A 523 13.25 -4.88 -3.69
CA PHE A 523 13.69 -4.85 -2.30
C PHE A 523 12.84 -5.73 -1.37
N ASP A 524 11.91 -6.53 -1.91
CA ASP A 524 10.99 -7.36 -1.10
C ASP A 524 10.37 -6.56 0.07
N ALA A 525 10.02 -5.30 -0.22
CA ALA A 525 9.50 -4.34 0.74
C ALA A 525 7.98 -4.42 0.82
N LEU A 526 7.43 -4.21 2.00
CA LEU A 526 5.99 -4.21 2.20
C LEU A 526 5.39 -2.84 1.79
N PRO A 527 4.12 -2.79 1.36
CA PRO A 527 3.39 -1.54 1.12
C PRO A 527 3.56 -0.46 2.22
N GLY A 528 4.21 0.66 1.89
CA GLY A 528 4.44 1.76 2.83
C GLY A 528 5.82 1.79 3.50
N ASP A 529 6.63 0.74 3.34
CA ASP A 529 8.04 0.72 3.77
C ASP A 529 8.90 1.73 2.99
N LEU A 530 8.55 1.95 1.72
CA LEU A 530 9.27 2.80 0.79
C LEU A 530 8.43 3.99 0.33
N PHE A 531 9.05 5.16 0.30
CA PHE A 531 8.52 6.35 -0.37
C PHE A 531 9.17 6.48 -1.74
N VAL A 532 8.47 6.06 -2.79
CA VAL A 532 9.07 5.86 -4.11
C VAL A 532 8.79 7.04 -5.03
N LEU A 533 9.84 7.75 -5.41
CA LEU A 533 9.81 8.78 -6.45
C LEU A 533 10.42 8.22 -7.74
N ARG A 534 9.77 8.51 -8.86
CA ARG A 534 10.22 8.03 -10.18
C ARG A 534 10.04 9.07 -11.27
N ASN A 535 11.09 9.28 -12.04
CA ASN A 535 11.08 10.06 -13.28
C ASN A 535 12.13 9.47 -14.25
N ALA A 536 12.15 9.91 -15.50
CA ALA A 536 13.15 9.46 -16.47
C ALA A 536 14.56 9.77 -15.96
N GLY A 537 15.42 8.75 -15.94
CA GLY A 537 16.82 8.90 -15.53
C GLY A 537 17.00 9.32 -14.06
N ASN A 538 16.02 9.10 -13.17
CA ASN A 538 16.14 9.31 -11.72
C ASN A 538 16.73 10.69 -11.33
N THR A 539 16.26 11.76 -11.95
CA THR A 539 16.87 13.10 -11.90
C THR A 539 16.26 14.03 -10.85
N CYS A 540 17.05 15.00 -10.40
CA CYS A 540 16.59 16.17 -9.64
C CYS A 540 17.00 17.44 -10.38
N THR A 541 16.17 17.93 -11.30
CA THR A 541 16.59 18.99 -12.24
C THR A 541 16.42 20.42 -11.73
N HIS A 542 15.63 20.63 -10.67
CA HIS A 542 15.32 21.99 -10.21
C HIS A 542 14.97 22.04 -8.72
N ALA A 543 15.32 23.14 -8.04
CA ALA A 543 15.08 23.29 -6.61
C ALA A 543 13.60 23.39 -6.21
N GLN A 544 12.77 23.89 -7.12
CA GLN A 544 11.31 23.96 -6.94
C GLN A 544 10.57 22.82 -7.66
N GLY A 545 11.30 21.80 -8.12
CA GLY A 545 10.72 20.63 -8.76
C GLY A 545 10.00 19.72 -7.77
N SER A 546 9.05 18.92 -8.27
CA SER A 546 8.25 18.02 -7.43
C SER A 546 9.12 16.99 -6.70
N MET A 547 10.21 16.52 -7.32
CA MET A 547 11.12 15.53 -6.73
C MET A 547 11.77 16.04 -5.43
N VAL A 548 12.40 17.22 -5.49
CA VAL A 548 13.05 17.83 -4.32
C VAL A 548 12.02 18.14 -3.24
N SER A 549 10.89 18.74 -3.60
CA SER A 549 9.83 19.08 -2.64
C SER A 549 9.17 17.85 -2.00
N SER A 550 9.09 16.74 -2.72
CA SER A 550 8.57 15.46 -2.22
C SER A 550 9.54 14.81 -1.23
N LEU A 551 10.85 14.90 -1.48
CA LEU A 551 11.88 14.43 -0.56
C LEU A 551 11.91 15.29 0.72
N GLU A 552 11.80 16.61 0.60
CA GLU A 552 11.65 17.51 1.75
C GLU A 552 10.43 17.12 2.59
N PHE A 553 9.28 16.87 1.94
CA PHE A 553 8.09 16.37 2.63
C PHE A 553 8.35 15.03 3.34
N CYS A 554 8.97 14.05 2.69
CA CYS A 554 9.26 12.75 3.30
C CYS A 554 10.20 12.88 4.51
N VAL A 555 11.26 13.68 4.37
CA VAL A 555 12.27 13.88 5.40
C VAL A 555 11.75 14.72 6.58
N ASP A 556 10.88 15.70 6.35
CA ASP A 556 10.39 16.61 7.39
C ASP A 556 9.04 16.20 7.99
N LYS A 557 8.14 15.60 7.21
CA LYS A 557 6.81 15.18 7.70
C LYS A 557 6.74 13.71 8.03
N LEU A 558 7.43 12.86 7.27
CA LEU A 558 7.47 11.42 7.53
C LEU A 558 8.73 10.99 8.30
N GLN A 559 9.67 11.92 8.55
CA GLN A 559 10.88 11.72 9.36
C GLN A 559 11.80 10.59 8.86
N THR A 560 11.75 10.27 7.57
CA THR A 560 12.61 9.25 6.96
C THR A 560 14.09 9.63 7.04
N GLN A 561 14.95 8.67 7.43
CA GLN A 561 16.39 8.89 7.68
C GLN A 561 17.31 8.35 6.59
N LEU A 562 16.76 7.71 5.54
CA LEU A 562 17.53 7.25 4.38
C LEU A 562 16.90 7.74 3.07
N ILE A 563 17.70 8.41 2.24
CA ILE A 563 17.40 8.63 0.81
C ILE A 563 18.31 7.71 -0.01
N LEU A 564 17.72 6.86 -0.83
CA LEU A 564 18.44 6.03 -1.80
C LEU A 564 18.22 6.60 -3.22
N VAL A 565 19.31 6.95 -3.90
CA VAL A 565 19.28 7.27 -5.34
C VAL A 565 19.67 6.02 -6.11
N LEU A 566 18.73 5.46 -6.86
CA LEU A 566 18.84 4.15 -7.50
C LEU A 566 18.81 4.27 -9.02
N GLY A 567 19.98 4.09 -9.64
CA GLY A 567 20.11 3.91 -11.09
C GLY A 567 19.89 2.46 -11.51
N HIS A 568 19.87 2.22 -12.83
CA HIS A 568 19.83 0.86 -13.37
C HIS A 568 20.61 0.72 -14.67
N THR A 569 21.19 -0.45 -14.91
CA THR A 569 21.85 -0.73 -16.20
C THR A 569 20.84 -0.66 -17.35
N GLN A 570 21.34 -0.35 -18.54
CA GLN A 570 20.52 -0.19 -19.75
C GLN A 570 19.37 0.84 -19.59
N CYS A 571 19.65 1.95 -18.90
CA CYS A 571 18.67 3.02 -18.76
C CYS A 571 18.42 3.72 -20.10
N TYR A 572 17.20 3.62 -20.60
CA TYR A 572 16.85 4.15 -21.92
C TYR A 572 16.97 5.67 -22.00
N ALA A 573 16.64 6.39 -20.92
CA ALA A 573 16.83 7.84 -20.87
C ALA A 573 18.31 8.23 -21.05
N LEU A 574 19.22 7.53 -20.37
CA LEU A 574 20.66 7.77 -20.45
C LEU A 574 21.21 7.36 -21.82
N ALA A 575 20.75 6.23 -22.39
CA ALA A 575 21.11 5.81 -23.74
C ALA A 575 20.71 6.86 -24.79
N ARG A 576 19.49 7.41 -24.70
CA ARG A 576 19.04 8.50 -25.58
C ARG A 576 19.83 9.78 -25.39
N ALA A 577 20.24 10.11 -24.17
CA ALA A 577 21.13 11.25 -23.94
C ALA A 577 22.53 11.03 -24.52
N ALA A 578 23.06 9.81 -24.45
CA ALA A 578 24.32 9.41 -25.10
C ALA A 578 24.27 9.54 -26.61
N GLU A 579 23.20 9.06 -27.23
CA GLU A 579 22.99 9.23 -28.65
C GLU A 579 22.84 10.69 -29.05
N ALA A 580 22.07 11.48 -28.30
CA ALA A 580 21.90 12.91 -28.57
C ALA A 580 23.22 13.70 -28.43
N HIS A 581 24.12 13.27 -27.55
CA HIS A 581 25.45 13.87 -27.39
C HIS A 581 26.37 13.52 -28.57
N GLN A 582 26.30 12.30 -29.10
CA GLN A 582 27.12 11.87 -30.25
C GLN A 582 26.56 12.39 -31.58
N CYS A 583 25.24 12.44 -31.71
CA CYS A 583 24.53 12.90 -32.90
C CYS A 583 23.46 13.92 -32.49
N PRO A 584 23.81 15.22 -32.44
CA PRO A 584 22.85 16.28 -32.16
C PRO A 584 21.82 16.38 -33.28
N GLN A 585 20.71 15.67 -33.16
CA GLN A 585 19.58 15.80 -34.08
C GLN A 585 18.87 17.14 -33.82
N LYS A 586 18.62 17.91 -34.89
CA LYS A 586 17.67 19.04 -34.85
C LYS A 586 16.27 18.49 -35.10
N GLY A 587 15.46 18.28 -34.05
CA GLY A 587 14.06 17.88 -34.25
C GLY A 587 13.21 17.66 -32.99
N ASP A 588 12.09 18.40 -32.95
CA ASP A 588 10.76 18.08 -32.37
C ASP A 588 10.63 17.60 -30.91
N ARG A 589 11.60 17.87 -30.04
CA ARG A 589 11.46 17.60 -28.60
C ARG A 589 10.82 18.80 -27.90
N GLY A 590 9.95 18.52 -26.93
CA GLY A 590 9.38 19.55 -26.06
C GLY A 590 10.45 20.16 -25.16
N LYS A 591 10.26 21.42 -24.76
CA LYS A 591 11.22 22.16 -23.91
C LYS A 591 11.54 21.42 -22.60
N ALA A 592 10.57 20.70 -22.03
CA ALA A 592 10.78 19.95 -20.80
C ALA A 592 11.58 18.66 -21.05
N SER A 593 11.36 17.98 -22.18
CA SER A 593 12.18 16.85 -22.62
C SER A 593 13.63 17.25 -22.87
N ASP A 594 13.87 18.41 -23.48
CA ASP A 594 15.23 18.93 -23.66
C ASP A 594 15.89 19.22 -22.32
N ALA A 595 15.19 19.87 -21.38
CA ALA A 595 15.72 20.11 -20.03
C ALA A 595 16.04 18.81 -19.26
N LEU A 596 15.23 17.76 -19.45
CA LEU A 596 15.49 16.44 -18.90
C LEU A 596 16.75 15.82 -19.51
N VAL A 597 16.88 15.83 -20.84
CA VAL A 597 18.05 15.30 -21.56
C VAL A 597 19.32 16.07 -21.20
N GLU A 598 19.25 17.40 -21.12
CA GLU A 598 20.36 18.24 -20.64
C GLU A 598 20.75 17.91 -19.20
N GLY A 599 19.77 17.65 -18.33
CA GLY A 599 20.00 17.27 -16.93
C GLY A 599 20.77 15.96 -16.75
N ILE A 600 20.71 15.04 -17.72
CA ILE A 600 21.47 13.77 -17.71
C ILE A 600 22.69 13.79 -18.64
N ALA A 601 22.76 14.74 -19.58
CA ALA A 601 23.84 14.83 -20.56
C ALA A 601 25.22 15.02 -19.91
N ALA A 602 25.30 15.70 -18.76
CA ALA A 602 26.55 15.89 -18.03
C ALA A 602 27.18 14.56 -17.60
N SER A 603 26.37 13.61 -17.10
CA SER A 603 26.82 12.29 -16.66
C SER A 603 27.28 11.43 -17.83
N THR A 604 26.56 11.54 -18.94
CA THR A 604 26.90 10.88 -20.20
C THR A 604 28.21 11.41 -20.78
N ALA A 605 28.38 12.74 -20.82
CA ALA A 605 29.61 13.37 -21.28
C ALA A 605 30.82 12.93 -20.44
N ALA A 606 30.66 12.91 -19.11
CA ALA A 606 31.70 12.45 -18.19
C ALA A 606 32.10 10.99 -18.46
N ALA A 607 31.12 10.10 -18.65
CA ALA A 607 31.38 8.69 -18.97
C ALA A 607 32.11 8.50 -20.31
N MET A 608 31.74 9.26 -21.35
CA MET A 608 32.42 9.21 -22.65
C MET A 608 33.87 9.68 -22.56
N VAL A 609 34.14 10.72 -21.76
CA VAL A 609 35.50 11.23 -21.54
C VAL A 609 36.35 10.19 -20.81
N GLU A 610 35.81 9.55 -19.78
CA GLU A 610 36.52 8.58 -18.96
C GLU A 610 36.85 7.29 -19.73
N LEU A 611 35.90 6.76 -20.50
CA LEU A 611 36.10 5.50 -21.25
C LEU A 611 36.81 5.70 -22.59
N GLY A 612 36.82 6.92 -23.12
CA GLY A 612 37.41 7.24 -24.42
C GLY A 612 36.55 6.81 -25.62
N ALA A 613 37.02 7.16 -26.82
CA ALA A 613 36.25 7.05 -28.06
C ALA A 613 35.98 5.61 -28.56
N THR A 614 36.67 4.61 -28.02
CA THR A 614 36.51 3.19 -28.42
C THR A 614 35.47 2.44 -27.59
N ALA A 615 34.92 3.07 -26.55
CA ALA A 615 33.94 2.45 -25.68
C ALA A 615 32.62 2.20 -26.42
N SER A 616 32.02 1.05 -26.15
CA SER A 616 30.67 0.72 -26.62
C SER A 616 29.62 1.63 -25.96
N MET A 617 28.48 1.78 -26.62
CA MET A 617 27.36 2.55 -26.06
C MET A 617 26.85 1.97 -24.74
N GLU A 618 26.95 0.66 -24.56
CA GLU A 618 26.57 -0.02 -23.33
C GLU A 618 27.51 0.34 -22.18
N GLU A 619 28.83 0.31 -22.40
CA GLU A 619 29.83 0.71 -21.40
C GLU A 619 29.62 2.18 -20.98
N VAL A 620 29.43 3.06 -21.97
CA VAL A 620 29.15 4.48 -21.72
C VAL A 620 27.87 4.65 -20.91
N THR A 621 26.78 3.97 -21.27
CA THR A 621 25.48 4.11 -20.59
C THR A 621 25.53 3.56 -19.16
N ASN A 622 26.21 2.44 -18.93
CA ASN A 622 26.36 1.83 -17.60
C ASN A 622 27.21 2.71 -16.67
N LEU A 623 28.30 3.28 -17.18
CA LEU A 623 29.11 4.22 -16.40
C LEU A 623 28.36 5.55 -16.18
N ALA A 624 27.70 6.09 -17.21
CA ALA A 624 26.88 7.29 -17.11
C ALA A 624 25.76 7.13 -16.08
N THR A 625 25.22 5.92 -15.92
CA THR A 625 24.24 5.61 -14.87
C THR A 625 24.82 5.82 -13.47
N LYS A 626 26.04 5.32 -13.20
CA LYS A 626 26.73 5.56 -11.90
C LYS A 626 27.00 7.04 -11.68
N TRP A 627 27.48 7.74 -12.71
CA TRP A 627 27.70 9.19 -12.66
C TRP A 627 26.42 9.97 -12.42
N ASN A 628 25.31 9.56 -13.03
CA ASN A 628 24.01 10.19 -12.88
C ASN A 628 23.42 10.00 -11.49
N VAL A 629 23.66 8.86 -10.84
CA VAL A 629 23.33 8.66 -9.41
C VAL A 629 24.05 9.71 -8.56
N PHE A 630 25.36 9.88 -8.74
CA PHE A 630 26.12 10.88 -7.97
C PHE A 630 25.73 12.31 -8.32
N HIS A 631 25.47 12.60 -9.59
CA HIS A 631 25.01 13.90 -10.03
C HIS A 631 23.65 14.25 -9.40
N THR A 632 22.73 13.29 -9.34
CA THR A 632 21.42 13.47 -8.69
C THR A 632 21.57 13.73 -7.20
N ILE A 633 22.45 13.00 -6.50
CA ILE A 633 22.76 13.27 -5.09
C ILE A 633 23.29 14.70 -4.92
N GLN A 634 24.21 15.11 -5.80
CA GLN A 634 24.78 16.45 -5.78
C GLN A 634 23.70 17.52 -5.99
N CYS A 635 22.85 17.38 -7.01
CA CYS A 635 21.74 18.29 -7.29
C CYS A 635 20.78 18.37 -6.10
N LEU A 636 20.43 17.23 -5.50
CA LEU A 636 19.56 17.18 -4.33
C LEU A 636 20.16 17.99 -3.17
N LEU A 637 21.43 17.72 -2.84
CA LEU A 637 22.13 18.45 -1.79
C LEU A 637 22.27 19.91 -2.14
N GLN A 638 22.55 20.26 -3.40
CA GLN A 638 22.66 21.64 -3.87
C GLN A 638 21.35 22.40 -3.69
N TYR A 639 20.23 21.80 -4.09
CA TYR A 639 18.94 22.44 -4.18
C TYR A 639 18.17 22.48 -2.86
N SER A 640 18.30 21.47 -2.00
CA SER A 640 17.59 21.41 -0.72
C SER A 640 18.54 21.69 0.44
N GLN A 641 18.46 22.90 0.98
CA GLN A 641 19.16 23.25 2.22
C GLN A 641 18.73 22.37 3.40
N PRO A 642 17.42 22.12 3.66
CA PRO A 642 17.00 21.26 4.78
C PRO A 642 17.62 19.85 4.74
N ILE A 643 17.64 19.21 3.56
CA ILE A 643 18.24 17.89 3.37
C ILE A 643 19.75 17.95 3.61
N ARG A 644 20.43 18.92 3.00
CA ARG A 644 21.88 19.11 3.18
C ARG A 644 22.28 19.29 4.65
N ASP A 645 21.53 20.10 5.39
CA ASP A 645 21.80 20.40 6.80
C ASP A 645 21.57 19.17 7.70
N LYS A 646 20.63 18.28 7.33
CA LYS A 646 20.40 17.00 8.02
C LYS A 646 21.52 16.00 7.72
N VAL A 647 22.00 15.94 6.47
CA VAL A 647 23.15 15.10 6.08
C VAL A 647 24.42 15.52 6.80
N GLN A 648 24.73 16.83 6.82
CA GLN A 648 25.93 17.35 7.49
C GLN A 648 25.97 17.08 8.99
N ARG A 649 24.80 16.97 9.64
CA ARG A 649 24.67 16.65 11.07
C ARG A 649 24.49 15.16 11.36
N GLY A 650 24.50 14.30 10.35
CA GLY A 650 24.34 12.85 10.50
C GLY A 650 22.91 12.38 10.80
N ALA A 651 21.91 13.26 10.67
CA ALA A 651 20.49 12.92 10.91
C ALA A 651 19.79 12.32 9.68
N LEU A 652 20.46 12.31 8.52
CA LEU A 652 19.97 11.78 7.26
C LEU A 652 21.14 11.20 6.47
N VAL A 653 20.96 10.01 5.91
CA VAL A 653 21.93 9.39 4.99
C VAL A 653 21.40 9.50 3.56
N VAL A 654 22.27 9.90 2.63
CA VAL A 654 22.00 9.83 1.19
C VAL A 654 22.95 8.80 0.58
N GLN A 655 22.37 7.73 0.03
CA GLN A 655 23.09 6.58 -0.48
C GLN A 655 22.84 6.45 -2.00
N GLY A 656 23.88 6.13 -2.76
CA GLY A 656 23.76 5.79 -4.18
C GLY A 656 23.75 4.28 -4.39
N ALA A 657 22.98 3.79 -5.36
CA ALA A 657 23.00 2.39 -5.77
C ALA A 657 22.68 2.24 -7.26
N VAL A 658 23.08 1.12 -7.86
CA VAL A 658 22.67 0.73 -9.20
C VAL A 658 22.22 -0.72 -9.17
N TYR A 659 21.08 -1.03 -9.78
CA TYR A 659 20.70 -2.43 -10.01
C TYR A 659 20.96 -2.85 -11.44
N ASP A 660 21.34 -4.11 -11.63
CA ASP A 660 21.46 -4.67 -12.96
C ASP A 660 20.10 -5.10 -13.51
N SER A 661 19.76 -4.66 -14.72
CA SER A 661 18.46 -4.88 -15.36
C SER A 661 18.16 -6.34 -15.68
N HIS A 662 19.15 -7.24 -15.72
CA HIS A 662 18.94 -8.67 -15.96
C HIS A 662 18.88 -9.46 -14.66
N THR A 663 19.93 -9.34 -13.83
CA THR A 663 20.10 -10.11 -12.60
C THR A 663 19.29 -9.54 -11.44
N ARG A 664 18.91 -8.26 -11.51
CA ARG A 664 18.21 -7.50 -10.48
C ARG A 664 18.97 -7.39 -9.16
N LEU A 665 20.27 -7.66 -9.19
CA LEU A 665 21.17 -7.45 -8.07
C LEU A 665 21.46 -5.96 -7.90
N VAL A 666 21.37 -5.46 -6.68
CA VAL A 666 21.64 -4.06 -6.33
C VAL A 666 23.06 -3.91 -5.80
N GLU A 667 23.88 -3.13 -6.51
CA GLU A 667 25.20 -2.67 -6.08
C GLU A 667 25.04 -1.34 -5.34
N PHE A 668 25.33 -1.32 -4.03
CA PHE A 668 25.39 -0.07 -3.25
C PHE A 668 26.75 0.60 -3.48
N LEU A 669 26.73 1.84 -3.97
CA LEU A 669 27.93 2.56 -4.38
C LEU A 669 28.57 3.30 -3.20
N GLU A 670 29.90 3.33 -3.14
CA GLU A 670 30.60 4.26 -2.26
C GLU A 670 30.49 5.67 -2.84
N CYS A 671 29.78 6.55 -2.12
CA CYS A 671 29.58 7.93 -2.55
C CYS A 671 30.85 8.75 -2.23
N PRO A 672 31.50 9.40 -3.22
CA PRO A 672 32.68 10.20 -2.96
C PRO A 672 32.40 11.32 -1.94
N GLU A 673 33.27 11.53 -0.96
CA GLU A 673 33.09 12.57 0.06
C GLU A 673 32.85 13.98 -0.53
N ALA A 674 33.44 14.26 -1.69
CA ALA A 674 33.27 15.53 -2.39
C ALA A 674 31.80 15.79 -2.80
N VAL A 675 31.08 14.73 -3.18
CA VAL A 675 29.64 14.77 -3.52
C VAL A 675 28.83 15.07 -2.26
N LEU A 676 29.12 14.38 -1.15
CA LEU A 676 28.41 14.55 0.12
C LEU A 676 28.66 15.92 0.78
N LYS A 677 29.87 16.49 0.62
CA LYS A 677 30.22 17.82 1.14
C LYS A 677 29.63 18.97 0.32
N GLY A 678 28.98 18.69 -0.82
CA GLY A 678 28.43 19.70 -1.72
C GLY A 678 29.49 20.64 -2.30
N ALA A 679 30.75 20.18 -2.36
CA ALA A 679 31.90 21.02 -2.68
C ALA A 679 32.06 21.20 -4.19
N GLY A 680 31.31 22.15 -4.76
CA GLY A 680 31.40 22.55 -6.17
C GLY A 680 30.95 21.48 -7.16
N CYS A 681 30.55 21.90 -8.37
CA CYS A 681 30.25 21.00 -9.50
C CYS A 681 31.30 19.89 -9.55
N LEU A 682 30.89 18.62 -9.68
CA LEU A 682 31.82 17.49 -9.81
C LEU A 682 32.99 17.90 -10.72
N LYS A 683 34.14 18.23 -10.13
CA LYS A 683 35.37 18.34 -10.87
C LYS A 683 35.78 16.90 -11.08
N PHE A 684 35.20 16.29 -12.10
CA PHE A 684 35.69 15.06 -12.69
C PHE A 684 37.20 15.26 -12.85
N ARG A 685 38.01 14.55 -12.06
CA ARG A 685 39.46 14.59 -12.27
C ARG A 685 39.68 13.95 -13.64
N VAL A 686 39.99 14.83 -14.61
CA VAL A 686 40.49 14.48 -15.93
C VAL A 686 41.81 13.73 -15.79
#